data_AF-A0A964ZH22-F1
#
_entry.id   AF-A0A964ZH22-F1
#
_cell.length_a   1.000
_cell.length_b   1.000
_cell.length_c   1.000
_cell.angle_alpha   90.00
_cell.angle_beta   90.00
_cell.angle_gamma   90.00
#
_symmetry.space_group_name_H-M   'P 1'
#
loop_
_entity.id
_entity.type
_entity.pdbx_description
1 polymer ?
#
loop_
_entity_poly.entity_id
_entity_poly.type
_entity_poly.pdbx_seq_one_letter_code
_entity_poly.pdbx_strand_id
1 'polypeptide(L)'
;GDDEITGGAGVDTFIDAGGNDTLIEERDWDMSLFGNYFVVGKILGDDGGEFYKTSFVDANGQTIDPFTVDFEGDPDPQMPGLRDTGDRYRTARPWSTTQTAIPLEVESIPQVNGKSIFEKARITGGDSNNLLVVGDQDNLVYTPGSSAGNTITTTGWTGQAILDNKVGRLNGSSLAEYYIVNQNGTSGGTVIINDTGLTEGFDELYVFGTAGNDQIYLDGAGGNSGRVVVGERFDPAVLYNVDVLSTVPNSAGVRDKAYITVSRKSPGTAVSLQSQSNGIAVVATADGTGSRFKLTGVVAVGSVWTLSVDNMNYSYTAKLRDQLLDVARGLQNAIRRVNPQRDGVLYSNIERMTIRTMDGDDSVLVDDTSVTTVIELGRGDDAIVVATVPQIPDEGNKNLEYPDGVPVADTQNMTNGNSFVLYIFGGAQDDKFEVNHNTASLYLAGGDHDDTFIINTFLTLKKNPNNPDEITNLTRLFGGKGSNRYEYLQNAPVFINGGYGVDTIVVNGTPIDDAFVITENYVAGAGRIVYFSFVERIEINGAGGKDEIYVLSTPANLEITVRGGSNDDIIYLGGEAPAQVFDPPAFQYQPPPYTVQDPPSLVESISVRPVETFNARYSWWDSVWGSDLQIRNWAFANVVLELTVWYLSQVAKNSTFRLVSHSSIANVIEQIVVTRVTKTRSRSWWRFWD
;
A
#
# COMPACT_ATOMS: atom_id res chain seq x y z
N GLY A 1 -31.68 2.41 23.25
CA GLY A 1 -31.80 3.86 23.01
C GLY A 1 -30.71 4.20 22.02
N ASP A 2 -30.28 5.45 21.87
CA ASP A 2 -28.94 5.63 21.27
C ASP A 2 -27.94 5.49 22.42
N ASP A 3 -27.27 4.34 22.54
CA ASP A 3 -26.43 3.98 23.68
C ASP A 3 -24.93 3.87 23.28
N GLU A 4 -24.04 4.33 24.16
CA GLU A 4 -22.60 4.07 24.06
C GLU A 4 -22.20 3.11 25.20
N ILE A 5 -21.61 1.97 24.85
CA ILE A 5 -21.25 0.92 25.82
C ILE A 5 -19.82 0.44 25.64
N THR A 6 -19.21 0.09 26.76
CA THR A 6 -17.87 -0.50 26.85
C THR A 6 -17.98 -1.84 27.58
N GLY A 7 -17.41 -2.90 27.02
CA GLY A 7 -17.34 -4.22 27.66
C GLY A 7 -16.30 -4.27 28.76
N GLY A 8 -15.16 -3.61 28.54
CA GLY A 8 -14.05 -3.64 29.50
C GLY A 8 -13.39 -5.02 29.49
N ALA A 9 -12.86 -5.49 30.62
CA ALA A 9 -12.21 -6.81 30.70
C ALA A 9 -13.19 -7.91 31.10
N GLY A 10 -13.27 -8.98 30.32
CA GLY A 10 -14.16 -10.12 30.56
C GLY A 10 -14.76 -10.65 29.27
N VAL A 11 -15.75 -11.54 29.40
CA VAL A 11 -16.63 -11.90 28.27
C VAL A 11 -17.97 -11.23 28.54
N ASP A 12 -18.35 -10.32 27.66
CA ASP A 12 -19.56 -9.53 27.79
C ASP A 12 -20.78 -10.14 27.07
N THR A 13 -21.96 -9.68 27.48
CA THR A 13 -23.23 -10.07 26.87
C THR A 13 -24.00 -8.80 26.53
N PHE A 14 -24.21 -8.58 25.23
CA PHE A 14 -24.91 -7.41 24.71
C PHE A 14 -26.38 -7.70 24.48
N ILE A 15 -27.25 -6.75 24.84
CA ILE A 15 -28.70 -6.81 24.64
C ILE A 15 -29.16 -5.42 24.22
N ASP A 16 -29.85 -5.34 23.10
CA ASP A 16 -30.39 -4.08 22.58
C ASP A 16 -31.94 -4.11 22.49
N ALA A 17 -32.55 -2.97 22.78
CA ALA A 17 -33.98 -2.68 22.64
C ALA A 17 -34.30 -1.73 21.46
N GLY A 18 -33.28 -1.25 20.75
CA GLY A 18 -33.29 -0.41 19.55
C GLY A 18 -32.64 0.96 19.74
N GLY A 19 -32.09 1.51 18.65
CA GLY A 19 -31.56 2.86 18.48
C GLY A 19 -30.32 2.85 17.59
N ASN A 20 -29.43 3.83 17.71
CA ASN A 20 -28.09 3.79 17.11
C ASN A 20 -27.03 3.64 18.19
N ASP A 21 -26.40 2.48 18.25
CA ASP A 21 -25.55 2.07 19.35
C ASP A 21 -24.07 2.01 18.96
N THR A 22 -23.21 2.31 19.94
CA THR A 22 -21.75 2.30 19.78
C THR A 22 -21.08 1.37 20.79
N LEU A 23 -20.35 0.38 20.29
CA LEU A 23 -19.39 -0.40 21.07
C LEU A 23 -18.07 0.38 21.20
N ILE A 24 -17.53 0.46 22.41
CA ILE A 24 -16.26 1.14 22.73
C ILE A 24 -15.35 0.16 23.46
N GLU A 25 -14.28 -0.27 22.79
CA GLU A 25 -13.28 -1.17 23.34
C GLU A 25 -11.90 -0.51 23.35
N GLU A 26 -11.28 -0.48 24.52
CA GLU A 26 -9.95 0.08 24.73
C GLU A 26 -9.11 -0.93 25.52
N ARG A 27 -8.27 -1.71 24.82
CA ARG A 27 -7.46 -2.77 25.41
C ARG A 27 -6.05 -2.73 24.83
N ASP A 28 -5.09 -3.03 25.69
CA ASP A 28 -3.68 -3.13 25.29
C ASP A 28 -3.31 -4.53 24.75
N TRP A 29 -4.18 -5.14 23.93
CA TRP A 29 -4.01 -6.49 23.35
C TRP A 29 -4.45 -6.53 21.89
N ASP A 30 -4.13 -7.62 21.18
CA ASP A 30 -4.67 -7.82 19.84
C ASP A 30 -6.20 -8.02 19.92
N MET A 31 -6.93 -7.38 19.02
CA MET A 31 -8.39 -7.29 19.05
C MET A 31 -8.98 -7.42 17.65
N SER A 32 -10.14 -8.07 17.57
CA SER A 32 -10.76 -8.38 16.29
C SER A 32 -12.28 -8.24 16.30
N LEU A 33 -12.82 -7.70 15.22
CA LEU A 33 -14.25 -7.51 15.00
C LEU A 33 -14.73 -8.30 13.78
N PHE A 34 -15.52 -9.33 14.03
CA PHE A 34 -15.97 -10.31 13.03
C PHE A 34 -17.48 -10.25 12.77
N GLY A 35 -18.08 -9.06 12.78
CA GLY A 35 -19.52 -8.86 12.57
C GLY A 35 -20.38 -9.27 13.77
N ASN A 36 -20.44 -10.58 14.04
CA ASN A 36 -21.19 -11.21 15.12
C ASN A 36 -20.33 -11.62 16.32
N TYR A 37 -19.03 -11.34 16.29
CA TYR A 37 -18.13 -11.55 17.42
C TYR A 37 -17.15 -10.39 17.59
N PHE A 38 -16.85 -10.08 18.85
CA PHE A 38 -15.65 -9.34 19.24
C PHE A 38 -14.71 -10.31 19.96
N VAL A 39 -13.43 -10.30 19.60
CA VAL A 39 -12.44 -11.24 20.11
C VAL A 39 -11.23 -10.47 20.63
N VAL A 40 -10.79 -10.80 21.84
CA VAL A 40 -9.53 -10.32 22.42
C VAL A 40 -8.67 -11.53 22.76
N GLY A 41 -7.41 -11.51 22.34
CA GLY A 41 -6.51 -12.62 22.60
C GLY A 41 -5.16 -12.41 21.93
N LYS A 42 -4.29 -13.42 21.97
CA LYS A 42 -3.07 -13.38 21.18
C LYS A 42 -3.33 -13.99 19.82
N ILE A 43 -3.14 -13.19 18.77
CA ILE A 43 -3.24 -13.65 17.38
C ILE A 43 -1.98 -14.46 17.01
N LEU A 44 -2.19 -15.50 16.22
CA LEU A 44 -1.19 -16.42 15.70
C LEU A 44 -1.09 -16.27 14.20
N GLY A 45 0.03 -16.74 13.64
CA GLY A 45 0.10 -16.96 12.19
C GLY A 45 -0.88 -18.06 11.77
N ASP A 46 -1.20 -18.08 10.48
CA ASP A 46 -2.12 -19.05 9.86
C ASP A 46 -1.57 -20.50 9.99
N ASP A 47 -0.26 -20.66 10.17
CA ASP A 47 0.39 -21.94 10.47
C ASP A 47 0.24 -22.38 11.95
N GLY A 48 -0.32 -21.51 12.81
CA GLY A 48 -0.46 -21.68 14.26
C GLY A 48 0.78 -21.27 15.07
N GLY A 49 1.80 -20.73 14.42
CA GLY A 49 3.02 -20.19 14.99
C GLY A 49 2.84 -18.81 15.63
N GLU A 50 3.96 -18.18 16.03
CA GLU A 50 3.91 -16.78 16.45
C GLU A 50 3.57 -15.90 15.25
N PHE A 51 2.60 -14.99 15.42
CA PHE A 51 2.30 -14.00 14.41
C PHE A 51 3.52 -13.12 14.14
N TYR A 52 3.87 -12.98 12.87
CA TYR A 52 5.09 -12.29 12.47
C TYR A 52 4.87 -10.78 12.46
N LYS A 53 5.34 -10.10 13.51
CA LYS A 53 5.42 -8.63 13.58
C LYS A 53 6.82 -8.20 13.14
N THR A 54 6.95 -7.51 12.01
CA THR A 54 8.25 -7.41 11.31
C THR A 54 9.12 -6.25 11.79
N SER A 55 10.44 -6.44 11.67
CA SER A 55 11.42 -5.41 11.31
C SER A 55 12.33 -6.06 10.26
N PHE A 56 12.29 -5.59 9.02
CA PHE A 56 13.13 -6.14 7.95
C PHE A 56 14.57 -5.70 8.18
N VAL A 57 15.50 -6.66 8.20
CA VAL A 57 16.93 -6.37 8.37
C VAL A 57 17.75 -7.02 7.27
N ASP A 58 18.80 -6.35 6.81
CA ASP A 58 19.76 -6.93 5.87
C ASP A 58 20.57 -8.06 6.54
N ALA A 59 21.46 -8.69 5.76
CA ALA A 59 22.36 -9.73 6.26
C ALA A 59 23.30 -9.26 7.40
N ASN A 60 23.44 -7.95 7.61
CA ASN A 60 24.24 -7.34 8.67
C ASN A 60 23.39 -6.94 9.89
N GLY A 61 22.08 -7.20 9.88
CA GLY A 61 21.15 -6.84 10.95
C GLY A 61 20.75 -5.36 10.94
N GLN A 62 21.02 -4.61 9.88
CA GLN A 62 20.53 -3.24 9.72
C GLN A 62 19.10 -3.24 9.20
N THR A 63 18.22 -2.45 9.82
CA THR A 63 16.86 -2.27 9.30
C THR A 63 16.90 -1.78 7.86
N ILE A 64 16.25 -2.52 6.97
CA ILE A 64 16.05 -2.17 5.57
C ILE A 64 14.59 -1.85 5.30
N ASP A 65 14.35 -1.12 4.23
CA ASP A 65 13.01 -0.96 3.72
C ASP A 65 12.49 -2.32 3.22
N PRO A 66 11.39 -2.88 3.76
CA PRO A 66 10.77 -4.10 3.24
C PRO A 66 10.48 -4.08 1.75
N PHE A 67 10.23 -2.90 1.20
CA PHE A 67 9.91 -2.75 -0.22
C PHE A 67 11.18 -2.69 -1.10
N THR A 68 12.34 -3.06 -0.55
CA THR A 68 13.55 -3.31 -1.33
C THR A 68 13.44 -4.68 -2.01
N VAL A 69 12.91 -4.70 -3.23
CA VAL A 69 12.82 -5.90 -4.07
C VAL A 69 13.78 -5.77 -5.25
N ASP A 70 14.45 -6.85 -5.64
CA ASP A 70 15.25 -6.91 -6.87
C ASP A 70 14.30 -7.02 -8.08
N PHE A 71 13.73 -5.88 -8.46
CA PHE A 71 12.69 -5.81 -9.48
C PHE A 71 13.20 -6.09 -10.90
N GLU A 72 14.48 -5.84 -11.16
CA GLU A 72 15.06 -5.99 -12.51
C GLU A 72 15.78 -7.33 -12.69
N GLY A 73 16.33 -7.91 -11.62
CA GLY A 73 17.14 -9.13 -11.68
C GLY A 73 16.36 -10.43 -11.46
N ASP A 74 15.18 -10.37 -10.86
CA ASP A 74 14.33 -11.53 -10.54
C ASP A 74 13.13 -11.61 -11.52
N PRO A 75 12.92 -12.70 -12.26
CA PRO A 75 11.75 -12.84 -13.15
C PRO A 75 10.42 -13.03 -12.40
N ASP A 76 10.43 -13.37 -11.11
CA ASP A 76 9.22 -13.40 -10.26
C ASP A 76 9.49 -12.62 -8.98
N PRO A 77 9.57 -11.28 -9.06
CA PRO A 77 9.83 -10.48 -7.88
C PRO A 77 8.63 -10.58 -6.94
N GLN A 78 8.87 -11.04 -5.70
CA GLN A 78 7.82 -11.13 -4.69
C GLN A 78 8.02 -10.07 -3.60
N MET A 79 6.95 -9.36 -3.25
CA MET A 79 6.98 -8.49 -2.09
C MET A 79 7.02 -9.32 -0.80
N PRO A 80 8.02 -9.11 0.07
CA PRO A 80 7.97 -9.68 1.40
C PRO A 80 6.87 -8.96 2.18
N GLY A 81 6.02 -9.72 2.88
CA GLY A 81 4.92 -9.14 3.63
C GLY A 81 4.17 -10.17 4.46
N LEU A 82 3.35 -9.67 5.39
CA LEU A 82 2.47 -10.50 6.20
C LEU A 82 1.49 -11.24 5.29
N ARG A 83 1.38 -12.56 5.33
CA ARG A 83 0.34 -13.33 4.60
C ARG A 83 -0.84 -13.73 5.50
N ASP A 84 -0.66 -13.66 6.81
CA ASP A 84 -1.63 -14.10 7.80
C ASP A 84 -2.88 -13.19 7.82
N THR A 85 -4.05 -13.79 8.01
CA THR A 85 -5.35 -13.10 7.90
C THR A 85 -5.97 -12.74 9.25
N GLY A 86 -5.38 -13.20 10.36
CA GLY A 86 -5.77 -12.83 11.71
C GLY A 86 -6.92 -13.65 12.31
N ASP A 87 -7.13 -14.88 11.84
CA ASP A 87 -8.23 -15.77 12.20
C ASP A 87 -7.89 -16.80 13.31
N ARG A 88 -6.64 -16.83 13.80
CA ARG A 88 -6.18 -17.81 14.80
C ARG A 88 -5.77 -17.20 16.13
N TYR A 89 -6.29 -17.77 17.22
CA TYR A 89 -6.11 -17.23 18.56
C TYR A 89 -5.53 -18.27 19.54
N ARG A 90 -4.92 -17.75 20.60
CA ARG A 90 -4.70 -18.50 21.84
C ARG A 90 -4.69 -17.58 23.06
N THR A 91 -4.82 -18.18 24.24
CA THR A 91 -4.45 -17.52 25.50
C THR A 91 -2.93 -17.27 25.52
N ALA A 92 -2.48 -16.06 25.86
CA ALA A 92 -1.05 -15.82 26.05
C ALA A 92 -0.65 -16.06 27.50
N ARG A 93 0.33 -16.96 27.71
CA ARG A 93 0.93 -17.17 29.02
C ARG A 93 2.05 -16.15 29.25
N PRO A 94 2.05 -15.42 30.37
CA PRO A 94 3.08 -14.45 30.67
C PRO A 94 4.41 -15.16 30.93
N TRP A 95 5.52 -14.55 30.52
CA TRP A 95 6.87 -15.09 30.73
C TRP A 95 7.30 -15.02 32.21
N SER A 96 6.62 -14.16 32.98
CA SER A 96 6.84 -13.93 34.41
C SER A 96 5.54 -14.07 35.19
N THR A 97 5.63 -14.52 36.44
CA THR A 97 4.50 -14.57 37.39
C THR A 97 3.97 -13.19 37.80
N THR A 98 4.65 -12.11 37.42
CA THR A 98 4.23 -10.72 37.65
C THR A 98 3.48 -10.08 36.48
N GLN A 99 3.42 -10.73 35.33
CA GLN A 99 2.70 -10.23 34.15
C GLN A 99 1.33 -10.90 34.07
N THR A 100 0.29 -10.14 33.76
CA THR A 100 -1.08 -10.66 33.63
C THR A 100 -1.16 -11.55 32.39
N ALA A 101 -1.78 -12.72 32.50
CA ALA A 101 -2.06 -13.55 31.33
C ALA A 101 -3.02 -12.84 30.40
N ILE A 102 -2.83 -12.97 29.08
CA ILE A 102 -3.78 -12.48 28.09
C ILE A 102 -4.87 -13.56 27.97
N PRO A 103 -6.09 -13.32 28.48
CA PRO A 103 -7.21 -14.22 28.28
C PRO A 103 -7.57 -14.28 26.80
N LEU A 104 -8.22 -15.38 26.40
CA LEU A 104 -8.94 -15.45 25.15
C LEU A 104 -10.40 -15.15 25.47
N GLU A 105 -10.82 -13.93 25.14
CA GLU A 105 -12.18 -13.42 25.33
C GLU A 105 -12.87 -13.48 23.97
N VAL A 106 -14.02 -14.15 23.91
CA VAL A 106 -14.84 -14.29 22.70
C VAL A 106 -16.26 -13.88 23.04
N GLU A 107 -16.66 -12.73 22.54
CA GLU A 107 -17.91 -12.07 22.88
C GLU A 107 -18.87 -12.12 21.70
N SER A 108 -20.06 -12.67 21.91
CA SER A 108 -21.08 -12.70 20.87
C SER A 108 -21.77 -11.34 20.73
N ILE A 109 -21.77 -10.79 19.53
CA ILE A 109 -22.55 -9.60 19.16
C ILE A 109 -23.84 -10.07 18.46
N PRO A 110 -25.01 -9.93 19.10
CA PRO A 110 -26.28 -10.28 18.49
C PRO A 110 -26.50 -9.58 17.14
N GLN A 111 -27.21 -10.27 16.25
CA GLN A 111 -27.56 -9.74 14.93
C GLN A 111 -29.08 -9.61 14.81
N VAL A 112 -29.56 -8.48 14.26
CA VAL A 112 -30.97 -8.23 13.95
C VAL A 112 -31.11 -8.02 12.45
N ASN A 113 -31.90 -8.87 11.78
CA ASN A 113 -32.06 -8.87 10.33
C ASN A 113 -30.74 -8.96 9.54
N GLY A 114 -29.77 -9.72 10.07
CA GLY A 114 -28.45 -9.89 9.44
C GLY A 114 -27.51 -8.69 9.60
N LYS A 115 -27.80 -7.77 10.52
CA LYS A 115 -26.93 -6.65 10.89
C LYS A 115 -26.56 -6.72 12.36
N SER A 116 -25.40 -6.17 12.69
CA SER A 116 -24.98 -6.00 14.08
C SER A 116 -25.99 -5.12 14.83
N ILE A 117 -26.20 -5.40 16.12
CA ILE A 117 -26.89 -4.46 17.01
C ILE A 117 -26.11 -3.15 17.21
N PHE A 118 -24.85 -3.10 16.79
CA PHE A 118 -24.02 -1.90 16.81
C PHE A 118 -23.90 -1.32 15.41
N GLU A 119 -24.36 -0.08 15.24
CA GLU A 119 -24.08 0.74 14.05
C GLU A 119 -22.63 1.20 14.02
N LYS A 120 -21.98 1.26 15.19
CA LYS A 120 -20.60 1.72 15.33
C LYS A 120 -19.80 0.89 16.32
N ALA A 121 -18.55 0.62 16.00
CA ALA A 121 -17.55 0.10 16.92
C ALA A 121 -16.34 1.05 16.93
N ARG A 122 -15.85 1.43 18.11
CA ARG A 122 -14.59 2.13 18.32
C ARG A 122 -13.65 1.17 19.04
N ILE A 123 -12.60 0.74 18.37
CA ILE A 123 -11.62 -0.22 18.87
C ILE A 123 -10.28 0.49 18.95
N THR A 124 -9.72 0.53 20.15
CA THR A 124 -8.57 1.35 20.46
C THR A 124 -7.49 0.53 21.16
N GLY A 125 -6.31 0.44 20.55
CA GLY A 125 -5.14 -0.20 21.13
C GLY A 125 -4.60 0.55 22.36
N GLY A 126 -3.70 -0.10 23.09
CA GLY A 126 -2.95 0.47 24.21
C GLY A 126 -1.50 0.82 23.84
N ASP A 127 -0.59 0.68 24.81
CA ASP A 127 0.83 1.06 24.69
C ASP A 127 1.73 -0.06 24.13
N SER A 128 1.20 -1.27 23.94
CA SER A 128 1.88 -2.43 23.36
C SER A 128 1.61 -2.51 21.85
N ASN A 129 2.50 -3.16 21.08
CA ASN A 129 2.23 -3.42 19.65
C ASN A 129 1.00 -4.34 19.51
N ASN A 130 -0.17 -3.74 19.26
CA ASN A 130 -1.43 -4.43 19.04
C ASN A 130 -1.65 -4.68 17.55
N LEU A 131 -2.33 -5.79 17.24
CA LEU A 131 -2.88 -6.07 15.92
C LEU A 131 -4.39 -5.89 15.98
N LEU A 132 -4.94 -5.06 15.09
CA LEU A 132 -6.38 -4.83 14.99
C LEU A 132 -6.92 -5.46 13.71
N VAL A 133 -7.89 -6.37 13.83
CA VAL A 133 -8.47 -7.10 12.69
C VAL A 133 -9.96 -6.77 12.53
N VAL A 134 -10.42 -6.57 11.30
CA VAL A 134 -11.85 -6.49 10.98
C VAL A 134 -12.19 -7.43 9.84
N GLY A 135 -13.26 -8.21 10.02
CA GLY A 135 -13.72 -9.18 9.05
C GLY A 135 -12.85 -10.44 9.02
N ASP A 136 -13.26 -11.39 8.18
CA ASP A 136 -12.64 -12.70 8.06
C ASP A 136 -12.76 -13.21 6.61
N GLN A 137 -11.80 -14.04 6.19
CA GLN A 137 -11.67 -14.48 4.79
C GLN A 137 -12.59 -15.65 4.46
N ASP A 138 -12.66 -16.67 5.32
CA ASP A 138 -13.40 -17.91 5.08
C ASP A 138 -14.63 -18.09 5.99
N ASN A 139 -14.89 -17.09 6.83
CA ASN A 139 -15.91 -17.06 7.89
C ASN A 139 -15.68 -18.06 9.04
N LEU A 140 -14.46 -18.58 9.22
CA LEU A 140 -14.10 -19.54 10.25
C LEU A 140 -12.89 -19.08 11.08
N VAL A 141 -13.14 -18.65 12.32
CA VAL A 141 -12.10 -18.19 13.24
C VAL A 141 -11.78 -19.27 14.28
N TYR A 142 -10.51 -19.60 14.48
CA TYR A 142 -10.04 -20.62 15.44
C TYR A 142 -9.76 -20.02 16.83
N THR A 143 -10.59 -20.40 17.80
CA THR A 143 -10.59 -19.89 19.19
C THR A 143 -10.53 -21.02 20.22
N PRO A 144 -9.41 -21.76 20.32
CA PRO A 144 -9.32 -22.97 21.13
C PRO A 144 -9.57 -22.70 22.61
N GLY A 145 -10.48 -23.47 23.20
CA GLY A 145 -10.83 -23.36 24.62
C GLY A 145 -11.75 -22.20 24.98
N SER A 146 -12.28 -21.47 23.97
CA SER A 146 -13.32 -20.47 24.21
C SER A 146 -14.65 -21.13 24.59
N SER A 147 -15.50 -20.40 25.30
CA SER A 147 -16.86 -20.82 25.65
C SER A 147 -17.81 -20.86 24.43
N ALA A 148 -17.50 -20.11 23.39
CA ALA A 148 -18.24 -20.08 22.12
C ALA A 148 -17.92 -21.28 21.21
N GLY A 149 -16.81 -21.98 21.45
CA GLY A 149 -16.35 -23.12 20.66
C GLY A 149 -14.86 -23.01 20.29
N ASN A 150 -14.27 -24.11 19.84
CA ASN A 150 -12.88 -24.10 19.36
C ASN A 150 -12.74 -23.44 17.98
N THR A 151 -13.84 -23.34 17.23
CA THR A 151 -13.94 -22.60 15.97
C THR A 151 -15.30 -21.93 15.98
N ILE A 152 -15.35 -20.65 15.63
CA ILE A 152 -16.57 -19.85 15.53
C ILE A 152 -16.83 -19.50 14.06
N THR A 153 -18.11 -19.36 13.71
CA THR A 153 -18.52 -18.92 12.37
C THR A 153 -18.87 -17.44 12.41
N THR A 154 -18.24 -16.67 11.55
CA THR A 154 -18.29 -15.21 11.55
C THR A 154 -19.18 -14.65 10.45
N THR A 155 -19.38 -13.33 10.46
CA THR A 155 -20.15 -12.59 9.46
C THR A 155 -19.44 -11.30 9.09
N GLY A 156 -19.78 -10.70 7.95
CA GLY A 156 -19.25 -9.39 7.57
C GLY A 156 -19.73 -8.29 8.51
N TRP A 157 -18.85 -7.35 8.86
CA TRP A 157 -19.21 -6.18 9.66
C TRP A 157 -20.07 -5.21 8.83
N THR A 158 -21.26 -4.85 9.31
CA THR A 158 -22.24 -4.07 8.53
C THR A 158 -22.32 -2.59 8.93
N GLY A 159 -21.62 -2.20 9.99
CA GLY A 159 -21.64 -0.84 10.55
C GLY A 159 -20.37 -0.05 10.23
N GLN A 160 -20.03 0.93 11.08
CA GLN A 160 -18.78 1.67 11.05
C GLN A 160 -17.82 1.18 12.14
N ALA A 161 -16.69 0.58 11.76
CA ALA A 161 -15.60 0.26 12.68
C ALA A 161 -14.56 1.39 12.63
N ILE A 162 -14.20 1.95 13.77
CA ILE A 162 -13.15 2.96 13.91
C ILE A 162 -12.00 2.32 14.69
N LEU A 163 -10.84 2.27 14.08
CA LEU A 163 -9.62 1.66 14.62
C LEU A 163 -8.58 2.75 14.89
N ASP A 164 -7.94 2.66 16.04
CA ASP A 164 -6.87 3.56 16.49
C ASP A 164 -5.88 2.75 17.34
N ASN A 165 -4.69 2.48 16.81
CA ASN A 165 -3.60 1.90 17.58
C ASN A 165 -2.84 3.04 18.26
N LYS A 166 -2.79 3.07 19.60
CA LYS A 166 -2.37 4.28 20.34
C LYS A 166 -0.91 4.31 20.77
N VAL A 167 -0.08 3.38 20.29
CA VAL A 167 1.18 3.03 20.97
C VAL A 167 2.01 4.26 21.38
N GLY A 168 2.10 4.45 22.70
CA GLY A 168 2.95 5.42 23.38
C GLY A 168 4.14 4.74 24.07
N ARG A 169 5.12 4.25 23.28
CA ARG A 169 6.41 3.65 23.68
C ARG A 169 6.56 3.07 25.11
N LEU A 170 6.80 1.75 25.14
CA LEU A 170 7.72 1.14 26.10
C LEU A 170 8.81 0.34 25.33
N ASN A 171 10.03 0.91 25.23
CA ASN A 171 11.28 0.23 24.81
C ASN A 171 11.74 0.25 23.33
N GLY A 172 11.53 1.33 22.56
CA GLY A 172 12.32 1.62 21.33
C GLY A 172 12.32 0.52 20.26
N SER A 173 11.20 -0.17 20.10
CA SER A 173 11.04 -1.29 19.17
C SER A 173 10.59 -0.77 17.81
N SER A 174 11.41 -0.95 16.75
CA SER A 174 11.12 -0.58 15.36
C SER A 174 10.07 -1.48 14.67
N LEU A 175 9.18 -2.10 15.44
CA LEU A 175 8.25 -3.11 14.92
C LEU A 175 7.06 -2.42 14.27
N ALA A 176 6.63 -2.93 13.13
CA ALA A 176 5.44 -2.45 12.46
C ALA A 176 4.16 -2.77 13.25
N GLU A 177 3.19 -1.87 13.12
CA GLU A 177 1.84 -1.98 13.64
C GLU A 177 0.89 -2.32 12.51
N TYR A 178 -0.08 -3.18 12.79
CA TYR A 178 -0.86 -3.82 11.73
C TYR A 178 -2.35 -3.58 11.94
N TYR A 179 -2.97 -3.10 10.87
CA TYR A 179 -4.41 -3.15 10.68
C TYR A 179 -4.69 -4.19 9.59
N ILE A 180 -5.40 -5.26 9.93
CA ILE A 180 -5.84 -6.27 8.95
C ILE A 180 -7.33 -6.08 8.71
N VAL A 181 -7.69 -5.95 7.44
CA VAL A 181 -9.05 -5.65 7.03
C VAL A 181 -9.45 -6.63 5.93
N ASN A 182 -10.14 -7.70 6.32
CA ASN A 182 -10.64 -8.72 5.40
C ASN A 182 -12.03 -8.29 4.90
N GLN A 183 -12.14 -7.98 3.61
CA GLN A 183 -13.35 -7.45 2.99
C GLN A 183 -13.88 -8.41 1.95
N ASN A 184 -15.16 -8.75 2.07
CA ASN A 184 -15.84 -9.59 1.09
C ASN A 184 -16.59 -8.77 0.02
N GLY A 185 -16.60 -7.45 0.14
CA GLY A 185 -17.22 -6.51 -0.80
C GLY A 185 -18.76 -6.53 -0.81
N THR A 186 -19.40 -7.19 0.17
CA THR A 186 -20.85 -7.42 0.19
C THR A 186 -21.54 -7.10 1.51
N SER A 187 -20.79 -6.71 2.54
CA SER A 187 -21.35 -6.43 3.86
C SER A 187 -21.96 -5.02 3.98
N GLY A 188 -21.44 -4.05 3.23
CA GLY A 188 -21.80 -2.64 3.33
C GLY A 188 -21.10 -1.93 4.50
N GLY A 189 -20.15 -2.60 5.14
CA GLY A 189 -19.38 -2.09 6.26
C GLY A 189 -18.41 -1.00 5.87
N THR A 190 -18.03 -0.16 6.84
CA THR A 190 -16.93 0.78 6.67
C THR A 190 -15.95 0.66 7.83
N VAL A 191 -14.68 0.47 7.51
CA VAL A 191 -13.56 0.56 8.44
C VAL A 191 -12.92 1.94 8.29
N ILE A 192 -12.66 2.60 9.40
CA ILE A 192 -11.99 3.89 9.47
C ILE A 192 -10.77 3.73 10.37
N ILE A 193 -9.59 3.90 9.81
CA ILE A 193 -8.33 3.89 10.55
C ILE A 193 -7.88 5.33 10.69
N ASN A 194 -7.68 5.75 11.93
CA ASN A 194 -7.06 7.03 12.24
C ASN A 194 -6.04 6.80 13.33
N ASP A 195 -4.82 6.50 12.90
CA ASP A 195 -3.73 6.24 13.81
C ASP A 195 -3.34 7.52 14.57
N THR A 196 -3.38 7.44 15.90
CA THR A 196 -2.94 8.53 16.79
C THR A 196 -1.65 8.19 17.55
N GLY A 197 -1.09 7.00 17.33
CA GLY A 197 0.19 6.53 17.88
C GLY A 197 1.40 7.35 17.41
N LEU A 198 2.56 7.10 18.04
CA LEU A 198 3.82 7.77 17.71
C LEU A 198 4.55 7.07 16.54
N THR A 199 5.15 7.87 15.65
CA THR A 199 5.73 7.47 14.34
C THR A 199 7.07 6.67 14.35
N GLU A 200 7.40 5.88 15.37
CA GLU A 200 8.60 5.00 15.32
C GLU A 200 8.20 3.55 15.03
N GLY A 201 8.36 3.13 13.77
CA GLY A 201 7.77 1.90 13.23
C GLY A 201 7.15 2.21 11.87
N PHE A 202 6.47 1.25 11.25
CA PHE A 202 5.56 1.52 10.14
C PHE A 202 4.15 1.14 10.57
N ASP A 203 3.20 2.03 10.37
CA ASP A 203 1.78 1.72 10.50
C ASP A 203 1.32 1.16 9.15
N GLU A 204 1.06 -0.14 9.14
CA GLU A 204 0.77 -0.92 7.94
C GLU A 204 -0.69 -1.37 7.90
N LEU A 205 -1.36 -1.01 6.81
CA LEU A 205 -2.71 -1.48 6.49
C LEU A 205 -2.64 -2.63 5.49
N TYR A 206 -3.22 -3.77 5.84
CA TYR A 206 -3.47 -4.89 4.95
C TYR A 206 -4.95 -4.99 4.64
N VAL A 207 -5.32 -4.90 3.37
CA VAL A 207 -6.69 -5.11 2.88
C VAL A 207 -6.71 -6.40 2.06
N PHE A 208 -7.53 -7.36 2.47
CA PHE A 208 -7.70 -8.63 1.77
C PHE A 208 -9.07 -8.68 1.10
N GLY A 209 -9.10 -9.14 -0.15
CA GLY A 209 -10.30 -9.48 -0.92
C GLY A 209 -10.82 -10.87 -0.59
N THR A 210 -11.24 -11.63 -1.59
CA THR A 210 -11.79 -12.99 -1.46
C THR A 210 -11.15 -13.94 -2.46
N ALA A 211 -11.34 -15.25 -2.31
CA ALA A 211 -10.86 -16.22 -3.31
C ALA A 211 -11.70 -16.25 -4.62
N GLY A 212 -12.50 -15.21 -4.88
CA GLY A 212 -13.24 -15.06 -6.12
C GLY A 212 -13.21 -13.61 -6.57
N ASN A 213 -13.75 -13.35 -7.76
CA ASN A 213 -13.61 -12.06 -8.43
C ASN A 213 -14.00 -10.85 -7.57
N ASP A 214 -13.04 -9.98 -7.38
CA ASP A 214 -13.15 -8.73 -6.64
C ASP A 214 -13.13 -7.51 -7.56
N GLN A 215 -13.78 -6.45 -7.09
CA GLN A 215 -13.67 -5.12 -7.67
C GLN A 215 -13.14 -4.17 -6.62
N ILE A 216 -11.95 -3.60 -6.85
CA ILE A 216 -11.31 -2.68 -5.92
C ILE A 216 -11.12 -1.30 -6.57
N TYR A 217 -11.37 -0.26 -5.79
CA TYR A 217 -11.16 1.13 -6.18
C TYR A 217 -10.35 1.87 -5.12
N LEU A 218 -9.27 2.52 -5.55
CA LEU A 218 -8.38 3.32 -4.71
C LEU A 218 -8.48 4.80 -5.09
N ASP A 219 -8.53 5.65 -4.07
CA ASP A 219 -8.52 7.10 -4.23
C ASP A 219 -7.80 7.76 -3.07
N GLY A 220 -6.99 8.76 -3.39
CA GLY A 220 -6.17 9.52 -2.47
C GLY A 220 -6.88 10.81 -2.06
N ALA A 221 -6.89 11.10 -0.76
CA ALA A 221 -7.45 12.35 -0.23
C ALA A 221 -6.36 13.38 0.12
N GLY A 222 -5.08 13.03 -0.06
CA GLY A 222 -3.91 13.84 0.29
C GLY A 222 -3.53 13.73 1.77
N GLY A 223 -2.30 14.14 2.13
CA GLY A 223 -1.82 14.16 3.52
C GLY A 223 -1.86 12.80 4.22
N ASN A 224 -1.32 11.75 3.59
CA ASN A 224 -1.34 10.35 4.07
C ASN A 224 -2.73 9.79 4.36
N SER A 225 -3.78 10.35 3.74
CA SER A 225 -5.15 9.91 3.92
C SER A 225 -5.75 9.47 2.60
N GLY A 226 -6.46 8.35 2.60
CA GLY A 226 -7.03 7.78 1.38
C GLY A 226 -8.19 6.84 1.65
N ARG A 227 -8.67 6.24 0.58
CA ARG A 227 -9.80 5.33 0.59
C ARG A 227 -9.56 4.12 -0.30
N VAL A 228 -9.96 2.96 0.20
CA VAL A 228 -10.17 1.74 -0.57
C VAL A 228 -11.66 1.39 -0.55
N VAL A 229 -12.19 0.92 -1.67
CA VAL A 229 -13.56 0.40 -1.78
C VAL A 229 -13.49 -0.98 -2.41
N VAL A 230 -14.14 -1.95 -1.78
CA VAL A 230 -14.18 -3.35 -2.24
C VAL A 230 -15.62 -3.74 -2.57
N GLY A 231 -15.80 -4.45 -3.69
CA GLY A 231 -17.07 -4.96 -4.17
C GLY A 231 -17.62 -4.21 -5.39
N GLU A 232 -18.71 -4.73 -5.97
CA GLU A 232 -19.24 -4.24 -7.25
C GLU A 232 -19.63 -2.76 -7.23
N ARG A 233 -19.12 -1.95 -8.18
CA ARG A 233 -19.40 -0.50 -8.24
C ARG A 233 -20.89 -0.17 -8.37
N PHE A 234 -21.67 -1.02 -9.03
CA PHE A 234 -23.10 -0.78 -9.28
C PHE A 234 -23.94 -1.88 -8.68
N ASP A 235 -25.14 -1.52 -8.20
CA ASP A 235 -26.05 -2.43 -7.49
C ASP A 235 -26.47 -3.59 -8.43
N PRO A 236 -26.08 -4.86 -8.17
CA PRO A 236 -26.41 -5.98 -9.04
C PRO A 236 -27.91 -6.22 -9.13
N ALA A 237 -28.68 -5.84 -8.10
CA ALA A 237 -30.13 -5.95 -8.08
C ALA A 237 -30.81 -4.98 -9.07
N VAL A 238 -30.10 -3.98 -9.58
CA VAL A 238 -30.60 -3.14 -10.67
C VAL A 238 -30.72 -3.97 -11.94
N LEU A 239 -31.94 -4.00 -12.47
CA LEU A 239 -32.35 -4.86 -13.59
C LEU A 239 -31.94 -4.32 -14.97
N TYR A 240 -31.26 -3.17 -15.02
CA TYR A 240 -30.99 -2.44 -16.25
C TYR A 240 -29.50 -2.49 -16.63
N ASN A 241 -29.23 -2.68 -17.92
CA ASN A 241 -28.01 -2.22 -18.55
C ASN A 241 -28.23 -0.79 -19.04
N VAL A 242 -27.23 0.07 -18.88
CA VAL A 242 -27.32 1.49 -19.24
C VAL A 242 -26.07 1.90 -19.99
N ASP A 243 -26.24 2.30 -21.24
CA ASP A 243 -25.16 2.76 -22.12
C ASP A 243 -25.29 4.25 -22.41
N VAL A 244 -24.17 4.97 -22.39
CA VAL A 244 -24.12 6.40 -22.69
C VAL A 244 -23.26 6.63 -23.93
N LEU A 245 -23.79 7.41 -24.86
CA LEU A 245 -23.10 7.83 -26.07
C LEU A 245 -23.26 9.35 -26.23
N SER A 246 -22.28 10.04 -26.83
CA SER A 246 -22.46 11.42 -27.28
C SER A 246 -22.46 11.47 -28.81
N THR A 247 -23.08 12.49 -29.42
CA THR A 247 -22.92 12.73 -30.86
C THR A 247 -21.55 13.33 -31.17
N VAL A 248 -21.16 13.16 -32.43
CA VAL A 248 -20.22 14.05 -33.12
C VAL A 248 -20.68 15.51 -32.93
N PRO A 249 -19.82 16.43 -32.46
CA PRO A 249 -19.99 17.86 -32.48
C PRO A 249 -20.73 18.42 -33.68
N ASN A 250 -21.54 19.44 -33.41
CA ASN A 250 -22.15 20.21 -34.47
C ASN A 250 -21.11 21.12 -35.17
N SER A 251 -21.53 21.82 -36.21
CA SER A 251 -20.69 22.71 -37.01
C SER A 251 -20.01 23.84 -36.20
N ALA A 252 -20.44 24.08 -34.96
CA ALA A 252 -19.84 25.02 -34.02
C ALA A 252 -18.85 24.37 -33.04
N GLY A 253 -18.58 23.05 -33.13
CA GLY A 253 -17.67 22.33 -32.23
C GLY A 253 -18.31 21.76 -30.97
N VAL A 254 -19.59 22.08 -30.72
CA VAL A 254 -20.25 21.71 -29.46
C VAL A 254 -20.88 20.32 -29.55
N ARG A 255 -20.58 19.44 -28.58
CA ARG A 255 -21.34 18.20 -28.32
C ARG A 255 -22.72 18.55 -27.77
N ASP A 256 -23.63 18.89 -28.68
CA ASP A 256 -24.96 19.41 -28.35
C ASP A 256 -25.98 18.33 -27.96
N LYS A 257 -25.57 17.04 -27.98
CA LYS A 257 -26.39 15.89 -27.60
C LYS A 257 -25.61 14.84 -26.83
N ALA A 258 -26.30 14.21 -25.90
CA ALA A 258 -25.94 12.92 -25.33
C ALA A 258 -27.13 11.97 -25.42
N TYR A 259 -26.87 10.67 -25.46
CA TYR A 259 -27.88 9.63 -25.48
C TYR A 259 -27.65 8.66 -24.34
N ILE A 260 -28.75 8.20 -23.74
CA ILE A 260 -28.74 7.15 -22.72
C ILE A 260 -29.65 6.03 -23.24
N THR A 261 -29.08 4.87 -23.52
CA THR A 261 -29.82 3.66 -23.87
C THR A 261 -29.99 2.83 -22.60
N VAL A 262 -31.22 2.39 -22.33
CA VAL A 262 -31.53 1.54 -21.17
C VAL A 262 -32.18 0.26 -21.68
N SER A 263 -31.63 -0.88 -21.31
CA SER A 263 -32.17 -2.21 -21.64
C SER A 263 -32.27 -3.06 -20.38
N ARG A 264 -33.13 -4.09 -20.38
CA ARG A 264 -33.18 -5.04 -19.26
C ARG A 264 -32.05 -6.06 -19.39
N LYS A 265 -31.44 -6.42 -18.25
CA LYS A 265 -30.50 -7.54 -18.15
C LYS A 265 -31.15 -8.87 -18.59
N SER A 266 -32.45 -9.04 -18.36
CA SER A 266 -33.24 -10.16 -18.89
C SER A 266 -33.64 -9.90 -20.36
N PRO A 267 -33.17 -10.73 -21.32
CA PRO A 267 -33.45 -10.52 -22.73
C PRO A 267 -34.96 -10.53 -23.04
N GLY A 268 -35.39 -9.66 -23.96
CA GLY A 268 -36.74 -9.69 -24.54
C GLY A 268 -37.83 -8.95 -23.78
N THR A 269 -37.52 -8.27 -22.66
CA THR A 269 -38.51 -7.45 -21.95
C THR A 269 -38.33 -5.97 -22.21
N ALA A 270 -39.40 -5.29 -22.62
CA ALA A 270 -39.39 -3.86 -22.90
C ALA A 270 -39.18 -3.01 -21.63
N VAL A 271 -38.50 -1.87 -21.81
CA VAL A 271 -38.31 -0.85 -20.77
C VAL A 271 -39.17 0.36 -21.12
N SER A 272 -39.92 0.89 -20.15
CA SER A 272 -40.69 2.13 -20.30
C SER A 272 -39.80 3.33 -20.00
N LEU A 273 -39.64 4.22 -20.98
CA LEU A 273 -38.85 5.44 -20.84
C LEU A 273 -39.75 6.67 -20.90
N GLN A 274 -39.56 7.62 -19.98
CA GLN A 274 -40.31 8.87 -19.94
C GLN A 274 -39.38 10.04 -19.64
N SER A 275 -39.50 11.13 -20.41
CA SER A 275 -38.80 12.38 -20.13
C SER A 275 -39.50 13.17 -19.01
N GLN A 276 -38.74 13.64 -18.02
CA GLN A 276 -39.26 14.50 -16.94
C GLN A 276 -38.67 15.93 -16.98
N SER A 277 -37.75 16.21 -17.92
CA SER A 277 -37.11 17.52 -18.07
C SER A 277 -37.12 17.97 -19.52
N ASN A 278 -37.28 19.28 -19.76
CA ASN A 278 -37.39 19.86 -21.11
C ASN A 278 -36.16 19.61 -22.01
N GLY A 279 -34.99 19.35 -21.43
CA GLY A 279 -33.77 18.99 -22.15
C GLY A 279 -33.66 17.50 -22.50
N ILE A 280 -34.59 16.65 -22.07
CA ILE A 280 -34.58 15.20 -22.28
C ILE A 280 -35.76 14.82 -23.16
N ALA A 281 -35.51 14.11 -24.25
CA ALA A 281 -36.54 13.51 -25.08
C ALA A 281 -36.34 12.00 -25.20
N VAL A 282 -37.42 11.24 -25.31
CA VAL A 282 -37.36 9.80 -25.66
C VAL A 282 -37.42 9.68 -27.18
N VAL A 283 -36.44 9.02 -27.77
CA VAL A 283 -36.30 8.84 -29.22
C VAL A 283 -36.03 7.37 -29.55
N ALA A 284 -36.29 6.93 -30.78
CA ALA A 284 -35.91 5.59 -31.22
C ALA A 284 -34.37 5.41 -31.24
N THR A 285 -33.90 4.19 -31.03
CA THR A 285 -32.49 3.81 -31.27
C THR A 285 -32.18 3.83 -32.77
N ALA A 286 -30.90 3.98 -33.12
CA ALA A 286 -30.49 4.15 -34.53
C ALA A 286 -30.76 2.90 -35.40
N ASP A 287 -30.72 1.72 -34.79
CA ASP A 287 -31.04 0.42 -35.39
C ASP A 287 -32.55 0.10 -35.36
N GLY A 288 -33.37 0.97 -34.76
CA GLY A 288 -34.82 0.83 -34.65
C GLY A 288 -35.30 -0.28 -33.70
N THR A 289 -34.40 -0.88 -32.92
CA THR A 289 -34.72 -2.02 -32.03
C THR A 289 -35.30 -1.60 -30.68
N GLY A 290 -35.23 -0.32 -30.32
CA GLY A 290 -35.72 0.17 -29.04
C GLY A 290 -35.88 1.70 -28.96
N SER A 291 -35.98 2.19 -27.73
CA SER A 291 -36.01 3.62 -27.40
C SER A 291 -34.82 3.99 -26.50
N ARG A 292 -34.40 5.25 -26.56
CA ARG A 292 -33.31 5.83 -25.76
C ARG A 292 -33.63 7.27 -25.39
N PHE A 293 -33.01 7.78 -24.34
CA PHE A 293 -33.04 9.20 -24.05
C PHE A 293 -32.09 9.95 -24.96
N LYS A 294 -32.48 11.17 -25.34
CA LYS A 294 -31.68 12.17 -26.01
C LYS A 294 -31.68 13.43 -25.15
N LEU A 295 -30.52 13.78 -24.62
CA LEU A 295 -30.26 15.01 -23.89
C LEU A 295 -29.86 16.09 -24.89
N THR A 296 -30.40 17.30 -24.73
CA THR A 296 -30.13 18.49 -25.55
C THR A 296 -30.26 19.75 -24.72
N GLY A 297 -29.67 20.85 -25.17
CA GLY A 297 -29.77 22.16 -24.54
C GLY A 297 -28.52 22.54 -23.76
N VAL A 298 -28.61 23.65 -23.02
CA VAL A 298 -27.50 24.17 -22.23
C VAL A 298 -27.53 23.57 -20.83
N VAL A 299 -26.40 23.03 -20.39
CA VAL A 299 -26.24 22.56 -19.02
C VAL A 299 -25.87 23.75 -18.13
N ALA A 300 -26.82 24.16 -17.28
CA ALA A 300 -26.59 25.23 -16.31
C ALA A 300 -26.21 24.61 -14.96
N VAL A 301 -25.19 25.18 -14.30
CA VAL A 301 -24.79 24.75 -12.95
C VAL A 301 -25.97 24.82 -11.99
N GLY A 302 -26.18 23.76 -11.22
CA GLY A 302 -27.31 23.59 -10.30
C GLY A 302 -28.61 23.16 -10.98
N SER A 303 -28.68 23.06 -12.31
CA SER A 303 -29.88 22.54 -12.99
C SER A 303 -30.07 21.06 -12.69
N VAL A 304 -31.30 20.66 -12.37
CA VAL A 304 -31.66 19.27 -12.11
C VAL A 304 -32.25 18.67 -13.38
N TRP A 305 -31.64 17.58 -13.85
CA TRP A 305 -32.07 16.81 -15.01
C TRP A 305 -32.70 15.53 -14.51
N THR A 306 -33.95 15.27 -14.90
CA THR A 306 -34.73 14.11 -14.44
C THR A 306 -35.28 13.32 -15.63
N LEU A 307 -35.15 12.00 -15.55
CA LEU A 307 -35.78 11.03 -16.46
C LEU A 307 -36.51 9.96 -15.65
N SER A 308 -37.37 9.18 -16.30
CA SER A 308 -38.07 8.06 -15.68
C SER A 308 -37.85 6.76 -16.46
N VAL A 309 -37.47 5.71 -15.73
CA VAL A 309 -37.33 4.33 -16.23
C VAL A 309 -38.31 3.45 -15.44
N ASP A 310 -39.22 2.77 -16.14
CA ASP A 310 -40.29 1.95 -15.52
C ASP A 310 -41.05 2.68 -14.38
N ASN A 311 -41.36 3.96 -14.61
CA ASN A 311 -42.04 4.88 -13.70
C ASN A 311 -41.24 5.32 -12.46
N MET A 312 -39.95 4.99 -12.38
CA MET A 312 -39.03 5.49 -11.34
C MET A 312 -38.23 6.68 -11.85
N ASN A 313 -38.30 7.80 -11.13
CA ASN A 313 -37.56 9.01 -11.49
C ASN A 313 -36.11 8.94 -11.02
N TYR A 314 -35.18 9.26 -11.92
CA TYR A 314 -33.75 9.40 -11.66
C TYR A 314 -33.33 10.82 -12.00
N SER A 315 -32.57 11.45 -11.11
CA SER A 315 -32.16 12.84 -11.25
C SER A 315 -30.66 13.03 -11.10
N TYR A 316 -30.12 14.03 -11.79
CA TYR A 316 -28.76 14.49 -11.64
C TYR A 316 -28.73 16.02 -11.59
N THR A 317 -27.98 16.57 -10.64
CA THR A 317 -27.77 18.02 -10.51
C THR A 317 -26.46 18.39 -11.17
N ALA A 318 -26.54 19.20 -12.23
CA ALA A 318 -25.37 19.65 -12.98
C ALA A 318 -24.41 20.45 -12.10
N LYS A 319 -23.12 20.11 -12.16
CA LYS A 319 -22.01 20.79 -11.48
C LYS A 319 -21.36 21.82 -12.41
N LEU A 320 -20.39 22.55 -11.86
CA LEU A 320 -19.63 23.53 -12.64
C LEU A 320 -18.89 22.82 -13.78
N ARG A 321 -19.05 23.34 -15.01
CA ARG A 321 -18.46 22.83 -16.27
C ARG A 321 -19.04 21.53 -16.83
N ASP A 322 -20.05 20.94 -16.19
CA ASP A 322 -20.73 19.78 -16.76
C ASP A 322 -21.24 20.07 -18.18
N GLN A 323 -20.95 19.14 -19.09
CA GLN A 323 -21.56 19.08 -20.40
C GLN A 323 -22.68 18.03 -20.43
N LEU A 324 -23.41 17.94 -21.54
CA LEU A 324 -24.52 16.98 -21.67
C LEU A 324 -24.07 15.53 -21.47
N LEU A 325 -22.82 15.21 -21.83
CA LEU A 325 -22.25 13.88 -21.61
C LEU A 325 -22.04 13.60 -20.12
N ASP A 326 -21.60 14.58 -19.34
CA ASP A 326 -21.39 14.43 -17.89
C ASP A 326 -22.73 14.29 -17.17
N VAL A 327 -23.73 15.07 -17.57
CA VAL A 327 -25.12 14.88 -17.12
C VAL A 327 -25.63 13.49 -17.48
N ALA A 328 -25.35 12.99 -18.70
CA ALA A 328 -25.77 11.66 -19.11
C ALA A 328 -25.09 10.54 -18.30
N ARG A 329 -23.79 10.66 -18.02
CA ARG A 329 -23.04 9.74 -17.14
C ARG A 329 -23.53 9.81 -15.70
N GLY A 330 -23.82 11.01 -15.21
CA GLY A 330 -24.43 11.24 -13.90
C GLY A 330 -25.79 10.54 -13.77
N LEU A 331 -26.63 10.64 -14.79
CA LEU A 331 -27.91 9.95 -14.87
C LEU A 331 -27.75 8.43 -15.04
N GLN A 332 -26.77 7.97 -15.82
CA GLN A 332 -26.43 6.55 -15.91
C GLN A 332 -26.07 5.98 -14.53
N ASN A 333 -25.22 6.68 -13.78
CA ASN A 333 -24.86 6.29 -12.42
C ASN A 333 -26.08 6.31 -11.48
N ALA A 334 -26.98 7.28 -11.65
CA ALA A 334 -28.24 7.32 -10.89
C ALA A 334 -29.13 6.11 -11.19
N ILE A 335 -29.26 5.70 -12.45
CA ILE A 335 -30.04 4.52 -12.86
C ILE A 335 -29.38 3.22 -12.37
N ARG A 336 -28.07 3.06 -12.62
CA ARG A 336 -27.30 1.86 -12.23
C ARG A 336 -27.19 1.70 -10.72
N ARG A 337 -27.31 2.82 -9.99
CA ARG A 337 -27.20 2.96 -8.53
C ARG A 337 -25.87 2.45 -7.99
N VAL A 338 -25.23 3.25 -7.14
CA VAL A 338 -24.06 2.78 -6.40
C VAL A 338 -24.51 1.63 -5.48
N ASN A 339 -23.84 0.48 -5.57
CA ASN A 339 -24.11 -0.67 -4.70
C ASN A 339 -23.89 -0.26 -3.23
N PRO A 340 -24.94 -0.29 -2.38
CA PRO A 340 -24.82 0.06 -0.97
C PRO A 340 -24.15 -1.03 -0.12
N GLN A 341 -23.94 -2.22 -0.68
CA GLN A 341 -23.33 -3.37 0.01
C GLN A 341 -21.81 -3.43 -0.15
N ARG A 342 -21.19 -2.48 -0.87
CA ARG A 342 -19.73 -2.44 -0.95
C ARG A 342 -19.12 -2.08 0.38
N ASP A 343 -17.95 -2.66 0.62
CA ASP A 343 -17.17 -2.37 1.79
C ASP A 343 -16.24 -1.17 1.53
N GLY A 344 -15.98 -0.40 2.57
CA GLY A 344 -15.11 0.76 2.52
C GLY A 344 -14.02 0.72 3.58
N VAL A 345 -12.82 1.13 3.21
CA VAL A 345 -11.74 1.42 4.15
C VAL A 345 -11.33 2.87 3.95
N LEU A 346 -11.45 3.67 5.00
CA LEU A 346 -10.91 5.02 5.07
C LEU A 346 -9.69 4.96 5.98
N TYR A 347 -8.57 5.53 5.56
CA TYR A 347 -7.36 5.54 6.36
C TYR A 347 -6.75 6.93 6.40
N SER A 348 -6.06 7.22 7.50
CA SER A 348 -5.20 8.39 7.68
C SER A 348 -4.09 8.05 8.65
N ASN A 349 -2.93 8.69 8.48
CA ASN A 349 -1.73 8.45 9.30
C ASN A 349 -1.27 6.99 9.27
N ILE A 350 -1.39 6.33 8.13
CA ILE A 350 -0.64 5.10 7.87
C ILE A 350 0.59 5.45 7.02
N GLU A 351 1.63 4.63 7.05
CA GLU A 351 2.80 4.81 6.17
C GLU A 351 2.75 3.90 4.95
N ARG A 352 2.06 2.76 5.05
CA ARG A 352 2.07 1.72 4.01
C ARG A 352 0.74 1.00 3.92
N MET A 353 0.43 0.58 2.71
CA MET A 353 -0.75 -0.21 2.42
C MET A 353 -0.40 -1.39 1.51
N THR A 354 -0.92 -2.56 1.84
CA THR A 354 -0.87 -3.74 0.99
C THR A 354 -2.31 -4.19 0.72
N ILE A 355 -2.64 -4.38 -0.55
CA ILE A 355 -3.92 -4.94 -0.99
C ILE A 355 -3.67 -6.29 -1.62
N ARG A 356 -4.44 -7.30 -1.24
CA ARG A 356 -4.43 -8.62 -1.87
C ARG A 356 -5.81 -9.00 -2.32
N THR A 357 -6.00 -9.26 -3.61
CA THR A 357 -7.31 -9.71 -4.11
C THR A 357 -7.46 -11.21 -3.97
N MET A 358 -6.37 -11.98 -4.09
CA MET A 358 -6.22 -13.42 -3.79
C MET A 358 -6.37 -14.34 -5.01
N ASP A 359 -7.55 -14.93 -5.21
CA ASP A 359 -7.84 -15.79 -6.35
C ASP A 359 -9.06 -15.21 -7.08
N GLY A 360 -9.23 -15.51 -8.36
CA GLY A 360 -10.36 -15.04 -9.17
C GLY A 360 -9.93 -13.96 -10.16
N ASP A 361 -10.78 -13.66 -11.14
CA ASP A 361 -10.46 -12.61 -12.13
C ASP A 361 -10.84 -11.25 -11.55
N ASP A 362 -9.86 -10.56 -11.01
CA ASP A 362 -10.01 -9.35 -10.22
C ASP A 362 -9.88 -8.08 -11.07
N SER A 363 -10.50 -7.00 -10.58
CA SER A 363 -10.42 -5.70 -11.25
C SER A 363 -10.09 -4.58 -10.28
N VAL A 364 -9.04 -3.83 -10.58
CA VAL A 364 -8.54 -2.74 -9.73
C VAL A 364 -8.46 -1.44 -10.52
N LEU A 365 -9.10 -0.38 -10.01
CA LEU A 365 -8.93 0.98 -10.50
C LEU A 365 -8.19 1.82 -9.46
N VAL A 366 -7.02 2.34 -9.84
CA VAL A 366 -6.20 3.21 -9.00
C VAL A 366 -6.31 4.63 -9.53
N ASP A 367 -7.18 5.44 -8.92
CA ASP A 367 -7.31 6.85 -9.29
C ASP A 367 -6.27 7.72 -8.57
N ASP A 368 -5.93 7.40 -7.32
CA ASP A 368 -4.76 7.97 -6.63
C ASP A 368 -4.33 7.08 -5.45
N THR A 369 -3.08 7.23 -5.00
CA THR A 369 -2.54 6.63 -3.78
C THR A 369 -2.13 7.72 -2.81
N SER A 370 -2.19 7.47 -1.50
CA SER A 370 -1.78 8.45 -0.48
C SER A 370 -0.63 7.97 0.41
N VAL A 371 -0.13 6.76 0.16
CA VAL A 371 1.02 6.13 0.78
C VAL A 371 1.68 5.17 -0.19
N THR A 372 2.89 4.70 0.13
CA THR A 372 3.49 3.60 -0.62
C THR A 372 2.56 2.39 -0.56
N THR A 373 2.16 1.91 -1.74
CA THR A 373 1.12 0.89 -1.87
C THR A 373 1.67 -0.30 -2.62
N VAL A 374 1.34 -1.50 -2.14
CA VAL A 374 1.54 -2.78 -2.82
C VAL A 374 0.18 -3.36 -3.16
N ILE A 375 0.02 -3.83 -4.39
CA ILE A 375 -1.16 -4.57 -4.84
C ILE A 375 -0.67 -5.91 -5.36
N GLU A 376 -1.18 -7.01 -4.81
CA GLU A 376 -0.94 -8.37 -5.29
C GLU A 376 -2.27 -8.95 -5.73
N LEU A 377 -2.38 -9.29 -7.02
CA LEU A 377 -3.63 -9.74 -7.61
C LEU A 377 -3.83 -11.24 -7.38
N GLY A 378 -2.78 -12.03 -7.64
CA GLY A 378 -2.69 -13.41 -7.16
C GLY A 378 -2.94 -14.40 -8.28
N ARG A 379 -4.04 -15.15 -8.25
CA ARG A 379 -4.39 -16.11 -9.30
C ARG A 379 -5.64 -15.65 -10.04
N GLY A 380 -5.60 -15.62 -11.37
CA GLY A 380 -6.77 -15.30 -12.19
C GLY A 380 -6.35 -14.39 -13.33
N ASP A 381 -7.23 -14.17 -14.31
CA ASP A 381 -6.93 -13.21 -15.38
C ASP A 381 -7.28 -11.80 -14.87
N ASP A 382 -6.33 -11.14 -14.21
CA ASP A 382 -6.59 -9.90 -13.48
C ASP A 382 -6.45 -8.64 -14.36
N ALA A 383 -7.17 -7.59 -14.00
CA ALA A 383 -7.16 -6.33 -14.75
C ALA A 383 -6.97 -5.11 -13.85
N ILE A 384 -5.89 -4.36 -14.06
CA ILE A 384 -5.62 -3.09 -13.36
C ILE A 384 -5.61 -1.90 -14.31
N VAL A 385 -6.22 -0.80 -13.87
CA VAL A 385 -6.17 0.50 -14.55
C VAL A 385 -5.60 1.54 -13.60
N VAL A 386 -4.49 2.16 -13.99
CA VAL A 386 -3.84 3.25 -13.26
C VAL A 386 -4.20 4.58 -13.92
N ALA A 387 -4.93 5.40 -13.15
CA ALA A 387 -5.59 6.64 -13.50
C ALA A 387 -6.77 6.55 -14.48
N THR A 388 -7.71 7.46 -14.25
CA THR A 388 -8.77 7.85 -15.17
C THR A 388 -8.35 9.13 -15.88
N VAL A 389 -8.17 9.08 -17.20
CA VAL A 389 -7.82 10.27 -18.00
C VAL A 389 -8.90 10.53 -19.06
N PRO A 390 -9.96 11.28 -18.74
CA PRO A 390 -10.94 11.70 -19.72
C PRO A 390 -10.29 12.62 -20.76
N GLN A 391 -10.77 12.56 -22.00
CA GLN A 391 -10.33 13.45 -23.07
C GLN A 391 -11.46 14.39 -23.50
N ILE A 392 -11.10 15.62 -23.81
CA ILE A 392 -11.95 16.65 -24.42
C ILE A 392 -11.37 17.07 -25.77
N PRO A 393 -12.20 17.37 -26.78
CA PRO A 393 -11.70 17.84 -28.07
C PRO A 393 -11.18 19.28 -27.96
N ASP A 394 -10.02 19.54 -28.54
CA ASP A 394 -9.54 20.89 -28.78
C ASP A 394 -10.18 21.46 -30.05
N GLU A 395 -11.33 22.12 -29.89
CA GLU A 395 -12.10 22.69 -30.99
C GLU A 395 -11.31 23.72 -31.84
N GLY A 396 -10.21 24.27 -31.30
CA GLY A 396 -9.33 25.19 -32.00
C GLY A 396 -8.45 24.55 -33.08
N ASN A 397 -8.37 23.22 -33.11
CA ASN A 397 -7.51 22.48 -34.04
C ASN A 397 -8.23 21.26 -34.62
N LYS A 398 -9.16 21.52 -35.54
CA LYS A 398 -9.91 20.51 -36.28
C LYS A 398 -9.16 20.12 -37.54
N ASN A 399 -9.16 18.84 -37.88
CA ASN A 399 -8.61 18.35 -39.14
C ASN A 399 -9.50 17.23 -39.71
N LEU A 400 -9.08 16.59 -40.80
CA LEU A 400 -9.89 15.54 -41.46
C LEU A 400 -10.09 14.31 -40.57
N GLU A 401 -9.09 13.98 -39.76
CA GLU A 401 -9.07 12.82 -38.87
C GLU A 401 -9.80 13.09 -37.54
N TYR A 402 -9.64 14.31 -37.03
CA TYR A 402 -10.29 14.85 -35.84
C TYR A 402 -11.17 16.04 -36.23
N PRO A 403 -12.32 15.80 -36.89
CA PRO A 403 -13.24 16.87 -37.34
C PRO A 403 -13.81 17.70 -36.18
N ASP A 404 -13.77 17.13 -34.99
CA ASP A 404 -14.26 17.68 -33.73
C ASP A 404 -13.20 18.48 -32.98
N GLY A 405 -11.92 18.27 -33.30
CA GLY A 405 -10.77 18.79 -32.60
C GLY A 405 -9.87 17.67 -32.10
N VAL A 406 -8.56 17.89 -32.11
CA VAL A 406 -7.57 16.96 -31.54
C VAL A 406 -7.91 16.67 -30.07
N PRO A 407 -8.01 15.40 -29.65
CA PRO A 407 -8.34 15.09 -28.26
C PRO A 407 -7.15 15.40 -27.34
N VAL A 408 -7.45 16.05 -26.23
CA VAL A 408 -6.51 16.38 -25.16
C VAL A 408 -7.07 15.91 -23.82
N ALA A 409 -6.19 15.56 -22.88
CA ALA A 409 -6.57 15.23 -21.52
C ALA A 409 -7.33 16.38 -20.86
N ASP A 410 -8.44 16.04 -20.22
CA ASP A 410 -9.18 16.95 -19.36
C ASP A 410 -8.48 17.05 -18.01
N THR A 411 -7.48 17.94 -17.94
CA THR A 411 -6.63 18.13 -16.76
C THR A 411 -7.38 18.56 -15.49
N GLN A 412 -8.68 18.84 -15.59
CA GLN A 412 -9.53 19.20 -14.46
C GLN A 412 -10.32 18.01 -13.89
N ASN A 413 -10.47 16.94 -14.67
CA ASN A 413 -11.27 15.76 -14.32
C ASN A 413 -10.48 14.45 -14.44
N MET A 414 -9.20 14.51 -14.80
CA MET A 414 -8.29 13.37 -14.70
C MET A 414 -7.87 13.12 -13.24
N THR A 415 -7.43 11.90 -12.97
CA THR A 415 -6.89 11.48 -11.68
C THR A 415 -5.37 11.29 -11.77
N ASN A 416 -4.69 11.23 -10.62
CA ASN A 416 -3.22 11.20 -10.57
C ASN A 416 -2.63 9.81 -10.86
N GLY A 417 -3.44 8.75 -10.77
CA GLY A 417 -3.02 7.36 -10.81
C GLY A 417 -2.38 6.94 -9.50
N ASN A 418 -1.15 7.37 -9.27
CA ASN A 418 -0.46 7.21 -8.00
C ASN A 418 0.39 8.44 -7.69
N SER A 419 0.16 9.06 -6.53
CA SER A 419 0.96 10.16 -5.97
C SER A 419 2.14 9.67 -5.14
N PHE A 420 2.14 8.40 -4.75
CA PHE A 420 3.21 7.71 -4.06
C PHE A 420 3.66 6.48 -4.84
N VAL A 421 4.81 5.92 -4.46
CA VAL A 421 5.34 4.70 -5.09
C VAL A 421 4.29 3.60 -5.03
N LEU A 422 4.04 2.97 -6.16
CA LEU A 422 3.06 1.90 -6.32
C LEU A 422 3.75 0.68 -6.93
N TYR A 423 3.61 -0.47 -6.28
CA TYR A 423 3.99 -1.78 -6.79
C TYR A 423 2.73 -2.59 -7.07
N ILE A 424 2.67 -3.22 -8.23
CA ILE A 424 1.59 -4.12 -8.62
C ILE A 424 2.21 -5.42 -9.11
N PHE A 425 1.75 -6.54 -8.56
CA PHE A 425 2.12 -7.89 -8.93
C PHE A 425 0.87 -8.60 -9.46
N GLY A 426 0.92 -9.02 -10.73
CA GLY A 426 -0.13 -9.81 -11.37
C GLY A 426 -0.25 -11.16 -10.70
N GLY A 427 0.84 -11.92 -10.71
CA GLY A 427 0.93 -13.19 -10.02
C GLY A 427 0.94 -14.30 -11.04
N ALA A 428 -0.18 -15.00 -11.23
CA ALA A 428 -0.25 -16.08 -12.19
C ALA A 428 -1.48 -15.96 -13.08
N GLN A 429 -1.35 -16.46 -14.31
CA GLN A 429 -2.33 -16.37 -15.42
C GLN A 429 -2.09 -15.09 -16.24
N ASP A 430 -2.96 -14.79 -17.21
CA ASP A 430 -2.69 -13.75 -18.20
C ASP A 430 -3.25 -12.40 -17.70
N ASP A 431 -2.41 -11.58 -17.08
CA ASP A 431 -2.83 -10.33 -16.45
C ASP A 431 -2.74 -9.13 -17.39
N LYS A 432 -3.58 -8.13 -17.13
CA LYS A 432 -3.65 -6.91 -17.92
C LYS A 432 -3.46 -5.65 -17.08
N PHE A 433 -2.41 -4.90 -17.42
CA PHE A 433 -2.07 -3.62 -16.80
C PHE A 433 -2.30 -2.48 -17.79
N GLU A 434 -3.21 -1.55 -17.48
CA GLU A 434 -3.41 -0.33 -18.27
C GLU A 434 -2.97 0.91 -17.49
N VAL A 435 -1.93 1.60 -17.97
CA VAL A 435 -1.39 2.81 -17.33
C VAL A 435 -1.75 4.03 -18.15
N ASN A 436 -2.68 4.84 -17.64
CA ASN A 436 -3.13 6.07 -18.28
C ASN A 436 -2.39 7.31 -17.78
N HIS A 437 -2.11 7.38 -16.48
CA HIS A 437 -1.30 8.45 -15.90
C HIS A 437 -0.69 8.00 -14.56
N ASN A 438 0.51 8.48 -14.24
CA ASN A 438 1.13 8.29 -12.94
C ASN A 438 2.03 9.49 -12.57
N THR A 439 1.96 9.94 -11.32
CA THR A 439 2.75 11.08 -10.84
C THR A 439 3.98 10.66 -10.01
N ALA A 440 3.98 9.46 -9.45
CA ALA A 440 5.12 8.82 -8.81
C ALA A 440 5.53 7.52 -9.54
N SER A 441 6.72 6.99 -9.22
CA SER A 441 7.24 5.75 -9.83
C SER A 441 6.26 4.59 -9.66
N LEU A 442 6.09 3.84 -10.75
CA LEU A 442 5.19 2.70 -10.84
C LEU A 442 5.98 1.45 -11.23
N TYR A 443 5.79 0.36 -10.48
CA TYR A 443 6.45 -0.91 -10.70
C TYR A 443 5.38 -1.98 -10.98
N LEU A 444 5.46 -2.63 -12.14
CA LEU A 444 4.49 -3.62 -12.62
C LEU A 444 5.18 -4.95 -12.92
N ALA A 445 4.84 -6.00 -12.17
CA ALA A 445 5.33 -7.35 -12.41
C ALA A 445 4.18 -8.19 -12.93
N GLY A 446 4.36 -8.83 -14.09
CA GLY A 446 3.38 -9.76 -14.67
C GLY A 446 3.33 -11.03 -13.85
N GLY A 447 4.43 -11.78 -13.85
CA GLY A 447 4.61 -12.97 -13.04
C GLY A 447 4.68 -14.22 -13.91
N ASP A 448 3.80 -15.19 -13.68
CA ASP A 448 3.68 -16.40 -14.49
C ASP A 448 2.62 -16.23 -15.59
N HIS A 449 2.93 -16.64 -16.82
CA HIS A 449 2.10 -16.66 -18.05
C HIS A 449 2.23 -15.39 -18.91
N ASP A 450 1.30 -15.16 -19.84
CA ASP A 450 1.48 -14.18 -20.91
C ASP A 450 0.80 -12.86 -20.53
N ASP A 451 1.55 -11.92 -19.96
CA ASP A 451 1.01 -10.66 -19.43
C ASP A 451 1.02 -9.52 -20.46
N THR A 452 0.08 -8.59 -20.31
CA THR A 452 -0.07 -7.43 -21.19
C THR A 452 -0.02 -6.10 -20.45
N PHE A 453 0.94 -5.25 -20.82
CA PHE A 453 1.13 -3.90 -20.28
C PHE A 453 0.80 -2.84 -21.33
N ILE A 454 -0.28 -2.09 -21.15
CA ILE A 454 -0.71 -1.01 -22.04
C ILE A 454 -0.32 0.34 -21.43
N ILE A 455 0.52 1.09 -22.12
CA ILE A 455 0.97 2.43 -21.73
C ILE A 455 0.38 3.46 -22.68
N ASN A 456 -0.53 4.29 -22.15
CA ASN A 456 -1.20 5.32 -22.94
C ASN A 456 -0.53 6.69 -22.76
N THR A 457 -0.39 7.44 -23.85
CA THR A 457 0.13 8.81 -23.84
C THR A 457 -0.99 9.80 -24.12
N PHE A 458 -0.88 11.02 -23.58
CA PHE A 458 -1.92 12.03 -23.68
C PHE A 458 -1.34 13.41 -23.96
N LEU A 459 -2.10 14.25 -24.64
CA LEU A 459 -1.79 15.65 -24.88
C LEU A 459 -2.49 16.54 -23.87
N THR A 460 -1.86 17.66 -23.52
CA THR A 460 -2.45 18.77 -22.76
C THR A 460 -2.32 20.07 -23.54
N LEU A 461 -3.18 21.05 -23.26
CA LEU A 461 -3.06 22.39 -23.81
C LEU A 461 -2.02 23.20 -23.03
N LYS A 462 -1.19 23.95 -23.74
CA LYS A 462 -0.29 24.93 -23.10
C LYS A 462 -1.05 25.99 -22.31
N LYS A 463 -0.37 26.59 -21.34
CA LYS A 463 -0.88 27.67 -20.48
C LYS A 463 -1.45 28.86 -21.27
N ASN A 464 -0.92 29.17 -22.46
CA ASN A 464 -1.48 30.16 -23.38
C ASN A 464 -1.68 29.59 -24.79
N PRO A 465 -2.77 28.84 -25.02
CA PRO A 465 -2.96 28.14 -26.29
C PRO A 465 -3.34 29.10 -27.43
N ASN A 466 -3.71 30.35 -27.11
CA ASN A 466 -4.06 31.41 -28.06
C ASN A 466 -2.85 32.27 -28.47
N ASN A 467 -1.71 32.11 -27.81
CA ASN A 467 -0.43 32.72 -28.17
C ASN A 467 0.67 31.65 -28.31
N PRO A 468 0.60 30.80 -29.35
CA PRO A 468 1.47 29.64 -29.53
C PRO A 468 2.98 29.96 -29.58
N ASP A 469 3.34 31.21 -29.87
CA ASP A 469 4.72 31.70 -29.98
C ASP A 469 5.32 32.17 -28.64
N GLU A 470 4.52 32.22 -27.57
CA GLU A 470 5.03 32.49 -26.23
C GLU A 470 5.89 31.30 -25.75
N ILE A 471 7.17 31.55 -25.47
CA ILE A 471 8.05 30.56 -24.85
C ILE A 471 7.73 30.53 -23.36
N THR A 472 6.81 29.66 -22.95
CA THR A 472 6.41 29.54 -21.53
C THR A 472 7.12 28.40 -20.80
N ASN A 473 7.73 27.44 -21.52
CA ASN A 473 8.43 26.28 -20.96
C ASN A 473 9.75 25.99 -21.74
N LEU A 474 10.79 25.53 -21.03
CA LEU A 474 12.12 25.19 -21.58
C LEU A 474 12.11 23.92 -22.47
N THR A 475 11.03 23.14 -22.44
CA THR A 475 10.85 21.82 -23.07
C THR A 475 10.88 21.84 -24.61
N ARG A 476 10.76 23.02 -25.23
CA ARG A 476 10.85 23.20 -26.69
C ARG A 476 12.24 22.94 -27.28
N LEU A 477 13.28 22.92 -26.46
CA LEU A 477 14.63 22.80 -26.98
C LEU A 477 15.03 21.34 -27.29
N PHE A 478 14.26 20.34 -26.84
CA PHE A 478 14.69 18.93 -26.86
C PHE A 478 13.53 17.90 -26.89
N GLY A 479 12.56 17.97 -27.81
CA GLY A 479 11.75 16.76 -28.09
C GLY A 479 10.34 16.90 -28.67
N GLY A 480 9.66 18.04 -28.53
CA GLY A 480 8.31 18.21 -29.13
C GLY A 480 8.36 18.79 -30.54
N LYS A 481 8.06 17.99 -31.57
CA LYS A 481 7.88 18.48 -32.97
C LYS A 481 6.45 18.91 -33.29
N GLY A 482 5.48 18.53 -32.44
CA GLY A 482 4.08 18.89 -32.58
C GLY A 482 3.77 20.39 -32.54
N SER A 483 2.56 20.74 -32.99
CA SER A 483 2.01 22.10 -33.03
C SER A 483 2.29 22.87 -31.74
N ASN A 484 2.67 24.14 -31.90
CA ASN A 484 3.03 25.08 -30.84
C ASN A 484 2.04 25.19 -29.65
N ARG A 485 0.84 24.60 -29.79
CA ARG A 485 -0.31 24.61 -28.88
C ARG A 485 -0.33 23.49 -27.82
N TYR A 486 0.36 22.36 -28.05
CA TYR A 486 0.30 21.18 -27.17
C TYR A 486 1.58 20.92 -26.40
N GLU A 487 1.43 20.22 -25.27
CA GLU A 487 2.49 19.56 -24.50
C GLU A 487 2.03 18.15 -24.14
N TYR A 488 2.95 17.20 -24.01
CA TYR A 488 2.60 15.87 -23.50
C TYR A 488 2.27 15.97 -22.01
N LEU A 489 1.24 15.22 -21.60
CA LEU A 489 1.00 14.95 -20.19
C LEU A 489 2.22 14.20 -19.64
N GLN A 490 2.98 14.85 -18.76
CA GLN A 490 4.20 14.27 -18.19
C GLN A 490 3.83 13.23 -17.13
N ASN A 491 4.59 12.15 -17.09
CA ASN A 491 4.42 11.05 -16.14
C ASN A 491 5.73 10.74 -15.44
N ALA A 492 5.66 10.18 -14.25
CA ALA A 492 6.81 9.53 -13.63
C ALA A 492 7.18 8.23 -14.36
N PRO A 493 8.40 7.71 -14.17
CA PRO A 493 8.83 6.46 -14.79
C PRO A 493 7.95 5.26 -14.42
N VAL A 494 7.79 4.36 -15.38
CA VAL A 494 7.20 3.03 -15.20
C VAL A 494 8.29 1.98 -15.37
N PHE A 495 8.33 1.00 -14.47
CA PHE A 495 9.24 -0.13 -14.49
C PHE A 495 8.40 -1.40 -14.67
N ILE A 496 8.69 -2.17 -15.71
CA ILE A 496 7.95 -3.39 -16.06
C ILE A 496 8.89 -4.57 -15.94
N ASN A 497 8.43 -5.60 -15.24
CA ASN A 497 9.00 -6.94 -15.27
C ASN A 497 7.92 -7.84 -15.87
N GLY A 498 8.15 -8.39 -17.06
CA GLY A 498 7.18 -9.30 -17.68
C GLY A 498 7.09 -10.59 -16.87
N GLY A 499 8.22 -11.27 -16.76
CA GLY A 499 8.40 -12.41 -15.87
C GLY A 499 8.61 -13.69 -16.66
N TYR A 500 7.83 -14.72 -16.34
CA TYR A 500 7.84 -15.97 -17.09
C TYR A 500 6.69 -16.01 -18.08
N GLY A 501 6.99 -15.99 -19.38
CA GLY A 501 5.97 -16.22 -20.39
C GLY A 501 6.32 -15.52 -21.68
N VAL A 502 5.31 -15.05 -22.40
CA VAL A 502 5.44 -14.17 -23.56
C VAL A 502 4.76 -12.85 -23.27
N ASP A 503 5.50 -11.98 -22.59
CA ASP A 503 4.98 -10.71 -22.12
C ASP A 503 4.98 -9.64 -23.21
N THR A 504 3.92 -8.82 -23.21
CA THR A 504 3.69 -7.81 -24.25
C THR A 504 3.51 -6.42 -23.67
N ILE A 505 4.40 -5.50 -24.04
CA ILE A 505 4.20 -4.06 -23.81
C ILE A 505 3.58 -3.44 -25.06
N VAL A 506 2.51 -2.66 -24.89
CA VAL A 506 1.89 -1.83 -25.93
C VAL A 506 2.01 -0.36 -25.52
N VAL A 507 2.74 0.44 -26.30
CA VAL A 507 2.83 1.89 -26.09
C VAL A 507 2.01 2.61 -27.16
N ASN A 508 0.99 3.34 -26.72
CA ASN A 508 0.10 4.11 -27.59
C ASN A 508 0.50 5.58 -27.58
N GLY A 509 0.85 6.09 -28.76
CA GLY A 509 1.11 7.49 -29.08
C GLY A 509 -0.14 8.35 -29.09
N THR A 510 0.03 9.56 -29.59
CA THR A 510 -0.94 10.64 -29.52
C THR A 510 -1.51 10.96 -30.91
N PRO A 511 -2.55 11.80 -30.97
CA PRO A 511 -3.09 12.33 -32.23
C PRO A 511 -2.16 13.24 -33.06
N ILE A 512 -0.94 13.54 -32.59
CA ILE A 512 -0.01 14.46 -33.24
C ILE A 512 1.38 13.83 -33.32
N ASP A 513 2.26 14.46 -34.11
CA ASP A 513 3.66 14.05 -34.32
C ASP A 513 4.37 13.66 -33.00
N ASP A 514 4.71 12.38 -32.90
CA ASP A 514 5.45 11.79 -31.79
C ASP A 514 6.88 11.39 -32.17
N ALA A 515 7.74 11.40 -31.16
CA ALA A 515 9.09 10.85 -31.28
C ALA A 515 9.30 9.77 -30.22
N PHE A 516 9.46 8.52 -30.67
CA PHE A 516 9.75 7.39 -29.79
C PHE A 516 11.18 6.90 -29.97
N VAL A 517 11.86 6.63 -28.86
CA VAL A 517 13.19 6.03 -28.81
C VAL A 517 13.07 4.71 -28.07
N ILE A 518 13.49 3.64 -28.75
CA ILE A 518 13.42 2.27 -28.26
C ILE A 518 14.85 1.75 -28.19
N THR A 519 15.20 1.23 -27.02
CA THR A 519 16.49 0.61 -26.74
C THR A 519 16.27 -0.78 -26.18
N GLU A 520 17.36 -1.47 -25.86
CA GLU A 520 17.30 -2.77 -25.20
C GLU A 520 16.78 -2.75 -23.76
N ASN A 521 16.72 -1.57 -23.12
CA ASN A 521 16.35 -1.43 -21.71
C ASN A 521 15.10 -0.56 -21.47
N TYR A 522 14.72 0.26 -22.44
CA TYR A 522 13.61 1.20 -22.26
C TYR A 522 12.98 1.68 -23.57
N VAL A 523 11.72 2.11 -23.48
CA VAL A 523 11.00 2.92 -24.46
C VAL A 523 10.77 4.31 -23.87
N ALA A 524 11.06 5.36 -24.64
CA ALA A 524 10.93 6.76 -24.21
C ALA A 524 10.33 7.61 -25.33
N GLY A 525 9.34 8.45 -25.01
CA GLY A 525 8.66 9.31 -25.98
C GLY A 525 7.27 9.74 -25.50
N ALA A 526 6.69 10.75 -26.13
CA ALA A 526 5.32 11.22 -25.86
C ALA A 526 4.96 11.43 -24.37
N GLY A 527 5.91 11.92 -23.56
CA GLY A 527 5.72 12.16 -22.11
C GLY A 527 5.83 10.91 -21.23
N ARG A 528 6.36 9.81 -21.76
CA ARG A 528 6.58 8.53 -21.06
C ARG A 528 8.04 8.10 -21.13
N ILE A 529 8.49 7.47 -20.05
CA ILE A 529 9.67 6.62 -20.01
C ILE A 529 9.31 5.31 -19.32
N VAL A 530 9.55 4.20 -20.01
CA VAL A 530 9.17 2.85 -19.61
C VAL A 530 10.42 1.98 -19.65
N TYR A 531 10.87 1.54 -18.48
CA TYR A 531 11.93 0.55 -18.33
C TYR A 531 11.32 -0.84 -18.34
N PHE A 532 12.02 -1.82 -18.92
CA PHE A 532 11.53 -3.18 -18.97
C PHE A 532 12.64 -4.22 -18.79
N SER A 533 12.29 -5.32 -18.13
CA SER A 533 13.07 -6.56 -18.01
C SER A 533 12.14 -7.75 -18.28
N PHE A 534 12.71 -8.85 -18.76
CA PHE A 534 11.97 -10.10 -19.03
C PHE A 534 10.70 -9.89 -19.89
N VAL A 535 10.86 -9.21 -21.04
CA VAL A 535 9.76 -8.96 -21.99
C VAL A 535 10.13 -9.48 -23.37
N GLU A 536 9.20 -10.19 -24.00
CA GLU A 536 9.36 -10.83 -25.31
C GLU A 536 8.79 -9.98 -26.45
N ARG A 537 7.81 -9.09 -26.18
CA ARG A 537 7.15 -8.29 -27.22
C ARG A 537 6.97 -6.84 -26.82
N ILE A 538 7.29 -5.94 -27.75
CA ILE A 538 6.92 -4.52 -27.68
C ILE A 538 6.15 -4.13 -28.94
N GLU A 539 4.96 -3.58 -28.78
CA GLU A 539 4.19 -2.91 -29.83
C GLU A 539 4.22 -1.39 -29.60
N ILE A 540 4.67 -0.63 -30.59
CA ILE A 540 4.64 0.84 -30.60
C ILE A 540 3.63 1.30 -31.64
N ASN A 541 2.64 2.07 -31.20
CA ASN A 541 1.59 2.64 -32.03
C ASN A 541 1.77 4.16 -32.07
N GLY A 542 2.20 4.74 -33.20
CA GLY A 542 2.31 6.20 -33.37
C GLY A 542 0.97 6.93 -33.40
N ALA A 543 -0.10 6.19 -33.74
CA ALA A 543 -1.48 6.67 -33.84
C ALA A 543 -1.70 7.67 -34.98
N GLY A 544 -1.49 8.97 -34.77
CA GLY A 544 -1.66 9.95 -35.85
C GLY A 544 -0.70 11.11 -35.74
N GLY A 545 -0.35 11.70 -36.88
CA GLY A 545 0.70 12.71 -36.95
C GLY A 545 1.88 12.18 -37.76
N LYS A 546 2.95 12.93 -37.87
CA LYS A 546 4.16 12.50 -38.56
C LYS A 546 5.15 11.95 -37.55
N ASP A 547 5.10 10.65 -37.32
CA ASP A 547 5.85 10.04 -36.21
C ASP A 547 7.26 9.66 -36.62
N GLU A 548 8.21 9.91 -35.72
CA GLU A 548 9.61 9.50 -35.86
C GLU A 548 9.96 8.45 -34.80
N ILE A 549 10.16 7.21 -35.25
CA ILE A 549 10.34 6.07 -34.35
C ILE A 549 11.75 5.51 -34.52
N TYR A 550 12.55 5.58 -33.47
CA TYR A 550 13.95 5.18 -33.44
C TYR A 550 14.11 3.85 -32.71
N VAL A 551 14.42 2.78 -33.44
CA VAL A 551 14.80 1.48 -32.88
C VAL A 551 16.33 1.43 -32.83
N LEU A 552 16.92 1.76 -31.67
CA LEU A 552 18.38 1.90 -31.52
C LEU A 552 19.07 0.58 -31.19
N SER A 553 18.47 -0.22 -30.30
CA SER A 553 18.96 -1.56 -29.92
C SER A 553 17.79 -2.43 -29.47
N THR A 554 17.97 -3.75 -29.59
CA THR A 554 16.99 -4.77 -29.21
C THR A 554 17.72 -5.98 -28.60
N PRO A 555 17.25 -6.55 -27.48
CA PRO A 555 17.71 -7.85 -26.99
C PRO A 555 17.46 -8.95 -28.03
N ALA A 556 18.21 -10.05 -27.95
CA ALA A 556 18.12 -11.13 -28.93
C ALA A 556 16.77 -11.89 -28.92
N ASN A 557 16.05 -11.83 -27.80
CA ASN A 557 14.75 -12.48 -27.56
C ASN A 557 13.55 -11.52 -27.66
N LEU A 558 13.76 -10.25 -28.00
CA LEU A 558 12.69 -9.25 -28.07
C LEU A 558 12.18 -9.07 -29.50
N GLU A 559 10.87 -9.24 -29.71
CA GLU A 559 10.16 -8.87 -30.92
C GLU A 559 9.59 -7.44 -30.79
N ILE A 560 9.88 -6.58 -31.77
CA ILE A 560 9.34 -5.22 -31.81
C ILE A 560 8.46 -5.04 -33.04
N THR A 561 7.19 -4.72 -32.80
CA THR A 561 6.24 -4.31 -33.83
C THR A 561 6.05 -2.80 -33.77
N VAL A 562 6.25 -2.11 -34.90
CA VAL A 562 6.02 -0.67 -35.00
C VAL A 562 4.90 -0.42 -35.99
N ARG A 563 3.89 0.34 -35.56
CA ARG A 563 2.81 0.85 -36.40
C ARG A 563 2.90 2.38 -36.42
N GLY A 564 3.25 2.95 -37.57
CA GLY A 564 3.33 4.41 -37.74
C GLY A 564 2.00 5.08 -37.47
N GLY A 565 0.95 4.68 -38.19
CA GLY A 565 -0.40 5.22 -37.98
C GLY A 565 -0.87 5.97 -39.22
N SER A 566 -1.51 7.10 -39.01
CA SER A 566 -1.94 7.99 -40.08
C SER A 566 -0.89 9.07 -40.38
N ASN A 567 -0.87 9.59 -41.61
CA ASN A 567 0.11 10.56 -42.13
C ASN A 567 1.49 9.95 -42.46
N ASP A 568 2.54 10.77 -42.50
CA ASP A 568 3.86 10.40 -43.02
C ASP A 568 4.80 10.04 -41.87
N ASP A 569 4.99 8.74 -41.61
CA ASP A 569 5.85 8.26 -40.53
C ASP A 569 7.24 7.83 -41.02
N ILE A 570 8.25 7.94 -40.15
CA ILE A 570 9.62 7.53 -40.42
C ILE A 570 10.12 6.60 -39.30
N ILE A 571 10.60 5.42 -39.70
CA ILE A 571 11.20 4.45 -38.78
C ILE A 571 12.71 4.40 -39.03
N TYR A 572 13.49 4.70 -38.00
CA TYR A 572 14.95 4.63 -37.99
C TYR A 572 15.41 3.34 -37.32
N LEU A 573 16.24 2.56 -38.01
CA LEU A 573 16.91 1.38 -37.47
C LEU A 573 18.36 1.77 -37.15
N GLY A 574 18.61 2.16 -35.90
CA GLY A 574 19.86 2.76 -35.43
C GLY A 574 19.99 4.27 -35.72
N GLY A 575 21.19 4.82 -35.47
CA GLY A 575 21.51 6.23 -35.69
C GLY A 575 21.54 7.05 -34.39
N GLU A 576 21.46 8.38 -34.54
CA GLU A 576 21.38 9.31 -33.40
C GLU A 576 19.94 9.77 -33.23
N ALA A 577 19.34 9.42 -32.10
CA ALA A 577 18.02 9.91 -31.71
C ALA A 577 18.09 11.34 -31.16
N PRO A 578 17.01 12.14 -31.27
CA PRO A 578 16.93 13.43 -30.59
C PRO A 578 17.01 13.25 -29.07
N ALA A 579 17.55 14.25 -28.38
CA ALA A 579 17.45 14.30 -26.92
C ALA A 579 15.96 14.31 -26.53
N GLN A 580 15.60 13.49 -25.54
CA GLN A 580 14.27 13.44 -24.94
C GLN A 580 14.33 14.20 -23.60
N VAL A 581 13.41 15.14 -23.39
CA VAL A 581 13.29 15.84 -22.10
C VAL A 581 12.00 15.44 -21.41
N PHE A 582 12.18 14.94 -20.19
CA PHE A 582 11.12 14.60 -19.26
C PHE A 582 11.15 15.60 -18.11
N ASP A 583 9.98 16.12 -17.76
CA ASP A 583 9.77 16.97 -16.58
C ASP A 583 8.64 16.35 -15.76
N PRO A 584 8.90 15.20 -15.10
CA PRO A 584 7.86 14.47 -14.39
C PRO A 584 7.25 15.36 -13.29
N PRO A 585 5.97 15.14 -12.93
CA PRO A 585 5.34 15.85 -11.82
C PRO A 585 6.18 15.76 -10.54
N ALA A 586 6.20 16.85 -9.77
CA ALA A 586 6.83 16.81 -8.45
C ALA A 586 6.06 15.85 -7.55
N PHE A 587 6.72 14.82 -7.02
CA PHE A 587 6.14 13.90 -6.05
C PHE A 587 6.74 14.13 -4.66
N GLN A 588 5.98 13.81 -3.62
CA GLN A 588 6.47 13.89 -2.25
C GLN A 588 7.11 12.56 -1.86
N TYR A 589 8.43 12.57 -1.81
CA TYR A 589 9.22 11.51 -1.20
C TYR A 589 9.65 11.96 0.19
N GLN A 590 9.16 11.27 1.23
CA GLN A 590 9.79 11.33 2.54
C GLN A 590 10.90 10.26 2.54
N PRO A 591 12.19 10.61 2.34
CA PRO A 591 13.25 9.63 2.47
C PRO A 591 13.21 9.02 3.87
N PRO A 592 13.64 7.74 4.02
CA PRO A 592 13.90 7.19 5.33
C PRO A 592 14.79 8.16 6.12
N PRO A 593 14.55 8.37 7.42
CA PRO A 593 15.46 9.14 8.25
C PRO A 593 16.85 8.50 8.18
N TYR A 594 17.77 9.12 7.45
CA TYR A 594 19.15 8.70 7.45
C TYR A 594 19.79 9.22 8.73
N THR A 595 20.35 8.32 9.52
CA THR A 595 21.17 8.71 10.65
C THR A 595 22.46 9.31 10.11
N VAL A 596 22.63 10.62 10.24
CA VAL A 596 23.97 11.18 10.23
C VAL A 596 24.64 10.59 11.46
N GLN A 597 25.70 9.80 11.25
CA GLN A 597 26.51 9.37 12.38
C GLN A 597 27.09 10.64 13.00
N ASP A 598 26.57 11.04 14.16
CA ASP A 598 27.24 12.04 14.97
C ASP A 598 28.70 11.59 15.12
N PRO A 599 29.67 12.52 15.02
CA PRO A 599 31.07 12.17 15.19
C PRO A 599 31.21 11.33 16.46
N PRO A 600 31.90 10.17 16.42
CA PRO A 600 31.82 9.17 17.48
C PRO A 600 32.08 9.81 18.85
N SER A 601 31.04 9.84 19.69
CA SER A 601 31.21 10.29 21.08
C SER A 601 31.92 9.19 21.85
N LEU A 602 33.13 9.47 22.33
CA LEU A 602 33.86 8.59 23.25
C LEU A 602 33.10 8.51 24.58
N VAL A 603 32.30 7.45 24.76
CA VAL A 603 31.69 7.13 26.05
C VAL A 603 32.67 6.28 26.86
N GLU A 604 33.31 6.87 27.86
CA GLU A 604 34.16 6.12 28.79
C GLU A 604 33.28 5.35 29.79
N SER A 605 33.16 4.04 29.63
CA SER A 605 32.56 3.17 30.66
C SER A 605 33.59 2.89 31.77
N ILE A 606 33.36 3.38 32.98
CA ILE A 606 34.22 3.09 34.14
C ILE A 606 33.78 1.76 34.77
N SER A 607 34.64 0.75 34.70
CA SER A 607 34.45 -0.52 35.42
C SER A 607 35.23 -0.47 36.74
N VAL A 608 34.52 -0.52 37.87
CA VAL A 608 35.13 -0.56 39.21
C VAL A 608 35.21 -2.01 39.67
N ARG A 609 36.41 -2.50 39.99
CA ARG A 609 36.56 -3.82 40.63
C ARG A 609 36.15 -3.72 42.10
N PRO A 610 35.12 -4.44 42.57
CA PRO A 610 34.73 -4.44 43.97
C PRO A 610 35.80 -5.13 44.85
N VAL A 611 35.74 -4.89 46.16
CA VAL A 611 36.62 -5.57 47.14
C VAL A 611 36.27 -7.06 47.19
N GLU A 612 37.25 -7.92 46.89
CA GLU A 612 37.10 -9.38 46.90
C GLU A 612 37.96 -10.04 47.98
N THR A 613 37.48 -11.15 48.55
CA THR A 613 38.27 -11.98 49.48
C THR A 613 38.97 -13.08 48.70
N PHE A 614 40.30 -13.07 48.71
CA PHE A 614 41.11 -14.09 48.05
C PHE A 614 41.54 -15.19 49.05
N ASN A 615 41.33 -16.45 48.68
CA ASN A 615 41.74 -17.62 49.46
C ASN A 615 42.80 -18.40 48.68
N ALA A 616 44.02 -18.53 49.21
CA ALA A 616 45.06 -19.38 48.64
C ALA A 616 45.65 -20.33 49.68
N ARG A 617 46.13 -21.48 49.20
CA ARG A 617 46.80 -22.49 50.04
C ARG A 617 48.28 -22.13 50.14
N TYR A 618 48.75 -22.01 51.38
CA TYR A 618 50.18 -21.80 51.68
C TYR A 618 50.81 -23.12 52.13
N SER A 619 52.07 -23.37 51.73
CA SER A 619 52.80 -24.60 52.09
C SER A 619 52.79 -24.81 53.60
N TRP A 620 52.59 -26.06 54.02
CA TRP A 620 52.56 -26.39 55.44
C TRP A 620 53.88 -26.08 56.12
N TRP A 621 55.01 -26.43 55.48
CA TRP A 621 56.37 -26.21 56.00
C TRP A 621 56.66 -24.72 56.22
N ASP A 622 56.30 -23.86 55.26
CA ASP A 622 56.48 -22.41 55.37
C ASP A 622 55.52 -21.78 56.38
N SER A 623 54.36 -22.40 56.61
CA SER A 623 53.38 -21.93 57.59
C SER A 623 53.74 -22.26 59.04
N VAL A 624 54.63 -23.25 59.25
CA VAL A 624 55.08 -23.72 60.58
C VAL A 624 56.41 -23.09 60.98
N TRP A 625 57.30 -22.83 60.02
CA TRP A 625 58.64 -22.30 60.27
C TRP A 625 58.87 -20.89 59.73
N GLY A 626 57.94 -20.35 58.92
CA GLY A 626 58.01 -18.99 58.41
C GLY A 626 57.57 -17.94 59.44
N SER A 627 58.20 -16.77 59.38
CA SER A 627 57.80 -15.57 60.12
C SER A 627 56.50 -14.97 59.57
N ASP A 628 55.77 -14.21 60.39
CA ASP A 628 54.57 -13.46 59.94
C ASP A 628 54.87 -12.53 58.77
N LEU A 629 56.10 -12.01 58.68
CA LEU A 629 56.56 -11.19 57.57
C LEU A 629 56.64 -11.98 56.26
N GLN A 630 57.12 -13.23 56.30
CA GLN A 630 57.17 -14.11 55.12
C GLN A 630 55.77 -14.48 54.62
N ILE A 631 54.84 -14.73 55.54
CA ILE A 631 53.44 -15.03 55.19
C ILE A 631 52.75 -13.82 54.58
N ARG A 632 52.94 -12.61 55.15
CA ARG A 632 52.38 -11.37 54.56
C ARG A 632 52.97 -11.07 53.19
N ASN A 633 54.27 -11.26 52.99
CA ASN A 633 54.92 -11.03 51.69
C ASN A 633 54.44 -12.02 50.63
N TRP A 634 54.25 -13.30 51.00
CA TRP A 634 53.66 -14.29 50.11
C TRP A 634 52.20 -13.96 49.76
N ALA A 635 51.39 -13.57 50.74
CA ALA A 635 50.00 -13.19 50.51
C ALA A 635 49.90 -11.96 49.59
N PHE A 636 50.77 -10.96 49.81
CA PHE A 636 50.89 -9.79 48.95
C PHE A 636 51.24 -10.19 47.51
N ALA A 637 52.25 -11.05 47.32
CA ALA A 637 52.65 -11.51 45.99
C ALA A 637 51.53 -12.22 45.22
N ASN A 638 50.68 -13.00 45.90
CA ASN A 638 49.54 -13.67 45.26
C ASN A 638 48.42 -12.68 44.88
N VAL A 639 48.13 -11.70 45.73
CA VAL A 639 47.16 -10.63 45.42
C VAL A 639 47.64 -9.82 44.20
N VAL A 640 48.94 -9.52 44.14
CA VAL A 640 49.55 -8.84 42.99
C VAL A 640 49.44 -9.67 41.71
N LEU A 641 49.74 -10.96 41.79
CA LEU A 641 49.65 -11.86 40.64
C LEU A 641 48.21 -11.94 40.10
N GLU A 642 47.24 -12.13 40.99
CA GLU A 642 45.83 -12.22 40.62
C GLU A 642 45.33 -10.92 39.97
N LEU A 643 45.63 -9.76 40.56
CA LEU A 643 45.26 -8.47 39.99
C LEU A 643 45.88 -8.24 38.62
N THR A 644 47.14 -8.65 38.45
CA THR A 644 47.85 -8.53 37.17
C THR A 644 47.24 -9.43 36.10
N VAL A 645 46.94 -10.69 36.44
CA VAL A 645 46.29 -11.64 35.53
C VAL A 645 44.89 -11.15 35.14
N TRP A 646 44.12 -10.66 36.11
CA TRP A 646 42.82 -10.07 35.84
C TRP A 646 42.95 -8.87 34.89
N TYR A 647 43.85 -7.91 35.16
CA TYR A 647 44.05 -6.74 34.31
C TYR A 647 44.42 -7.15 32.88
N LEU A 648 45.37 -8.07 32.72
CA LEU A 648 45.76 -8.60 31.41
C LEU A 648 44.60 -9.31 30.71
N SER A 649 43.72 -10.01 31.44
CA SER A 649 42.53 -10.61 30.86
C SER A 649 41.53 -9.58 30.34
N GLN A 650 41.41 -8.41 31.01
CA GLN A 650 40.55 -7.33 30.52
C GLN A 650 41.14 -6.66 29.27
N VAL A 651 42.45 -6.39 29.27
CA VAL A 651 43.16 -5.86 28.09
C VAL A 651 43.10 -6.85 26.91
N ALA A 652 43.16 -8.15 27.17
CA ALA A 652 43.03 -9.17 26.12
C ALA A 652 41.60 -9.24 25.55
N LYS A 653 40.57 -8.99 26.38
CA LYS A 653 39.17 -8.90 25.93
C LYS A 653 38.88 -7.60 25.20
N ASN A 654 39.53 -6.51 25.59
CA ASN A 654 39.38 -5.19 24.99
C ASN A 654 40.72 -4.44 24.98
N SER A 655 41.32 -4.27 23.80
CA SER A 655 42.63 -3.67 23.62
C SER A 655 42.70 -2.17 24.00
N THR A 656 41.55 -1.50 24.13
CA THR A 656 41.47 -0.10 24.58
C THR A 656 41.27 0.03 26.09
N PHE A 657 41.19 -1.09 26.83
CA PHE A 657 41.05 -1.08 28.28
C PHE A 657 42.28 -0.43 28.93
N ARG A 658 42.04 0.62 29.72
CA ARG A 658 43.08 1.39 30.42
C ARG A 658 42.67 1.69 31.84
N LEU A 659 43.64 1.87 32.71
CA LEU A 659 43.43 2.35 34.08
C LEU A 659 43.11 3.85 34.02
N VAL A 660 42.04 4.27 34.72
CA VAL A 660 41.57 5.66 34.69
C VAL A 660 42.44 6.58 35.58
N SER A 661 42.85 6.09 36.75
CA SER A 661 43.54 6.89 37.77
C SER A 661 45.05 6.60 37.92
N HIS A 662 45.60 5.66 37.14
CA HIS A 662 46.99 5.20 37.26
C HIS A 662 47.60 4.98 35.89
N SER A 663 48.87 5.34 35.73
CA SER A 663 49.58 5.22 34.44
C SER A 663 50.00 3.79 34.08
N SER A 664 50.02 2.88 35.05
CA SER A 664 50.35 1.47 34.84
C SER A 664 49.80 0.59 35.97
N ILE A 665 49.67 -0.71 35.70
CA ILE A 665 49.30 -1.70 36.74
C ILE A 665 50.33 -1.75 37.88
N ALA A 666 51.60 -1.44 37.60
CA ALA A 666 52.64 -1.38 38.63
C ALA A 666 52.36 -0.27 39.66
N ASN A 667 51.87 0.90 39.23
CA ASN A 667 51.50 1.99 40.13
C ASN A 667 50.31 1.60 41.04
N VAL A 668 49.39 0.77 40.55
CA VAL A 668 48.28 0.24 41.36
C VAL A 668 48.82 -0.75 42.40
N ILE A 669 49.72 -1.63 41.98
CA ILE A 669 50.36 -2.64 42.85
C ILE A 669 51.11 -1.99 44.01
N GLU A 670 51.82 -0.89 43.78
CA GLU A 670 52.54 -0.14 44.82
C GLU A 670 51.60 0.44 45.90
N GLN A 671 50.32 0.65 45.58
CA GLN A 671 49.33 1.20 46.50
C GLN A 671 48.51 0.12 47.23
N ILE A 672 48.73 -1.16 46.94
CA ILE A 672 48.01 -2.25 47.61
C ILE A 672 48.40 -2.28 49.09
N VAL A 673 47.40 -2.20 49.97
CA VAL A 673 47.58 -2.38 51.41
C VAL A 673 46.87 -3.65 51.84
N VAL A 674 47.63 -4.67 52.25
CA VAL A 674 47.07 -5.88 52.87
C VAL A 674 46.72 -5.56 54.32
N THR A 675 45.45 -5.26 54.57
CA THR A 675 44.96 -4.81 55.88
C THR A 675 44.79 -5.95 56.89
N ARG A 676 44.49 -7.18 56.42
CA ARG A 676 44.32 -8.36 57.28
C ARG A 676 44.68 -9.64 56.54
N VAL A 677 45.44 -10.52 57.19
CA VAL A 677 45.66 -11.90 56.75
C VAL A 677 45.11 -12.81 57.84
N THR A 678 44.12 -13.65 57.50
CA THR A 678 43.54 -14.60 58.46
C THR A 678 44.00 -16.01 58.08
N LYS A 679 44.63 -16.72 59.02
CA LYS A 679 45.05 -18.11 58.81
C LYS A 679 43.94 -19.06 59.24
N THR A 680 43.30 -19.71 58.29
CA THR A 680 42.36 -20.83 58.53
C THR A 680 43.13 -22.15 58.44
N ARG A 681 43.31 -22.82 59.58
CA ARG A 681 43.86 -24.19 59.59
C ARG A 681 42.77 -25.16 59.15
N SER A 682 42.97 -25.84 58.03
CA SER A 682 42.23 -27.06 57.73
C SER A 682 42.59 -28.12 58.77
N ARG A 683 41.61 -28.65 59.51
CA ARG A 683 41.77 -29.84 60.37
C ARG A 683 41.87 -31.08 59.48
N SER A 684 43.01 -31.27 58.85
CA SER A 684 43.39 -32.51 58.21
C SER A 684 44.84 -32.79 58.57
N TRP A 685 45.03 -33.31 59.77
CA TRP A 685 46.24 -34.07 60.10
C TRP A 685 46.28 -35.28 59.17
N TRP A 686 47.47 -35.62 58.67
CA TRP A 686 47.80 -36.79 57.85
C TRP A 686 47.48 -36.69 56.35
N ARG A 687 48.37 -36.06 55.56
CA ARG A 687 49.06 -36.68 54.40
C ARG A 687 50.34 -35.87 54.13
N PHE A 688 51.47 -36.44 54.55
CA PHE A 688 52.80 -36.00 54.13
C PHE A 688 53.02 -36.39 52.66
N TRP A 689 53.92 -35.69 51.98
CA TRP A 689 54.29 -35.73 50.56
C TRP A 689 53.48 -34.73 49.70
N ASP A 690 54.08 -33.54 49.58
CA ASP A 690 53.71 -32.43 48.66
C ASP A 690 53.66 -32.89 47.19
#